data_AF-A0A4S5AEB6-F1
#
_entry.id   AF-A0A4S5AEB6-F1
#
_cell.length_a   1.000
_cell.length_b   1.000
_cell.length_c   1.000
_cell.angle_alpha   90.00
_cell.angle_beta   90.00
_cell.angle_gamma   90.00
#
_symmetry.space_group_name_H-M   'P 1'
#
loop_
_entity.id
_entity.type
_entity.pdbx_description
1 polymer ?
#
loop_
_entity_poly.entity_id
_entity_poly.type
_entity_poly.pdbx_seq_one_letter_code
_entity_poly.pdbx_strand_id
1 'polypeptide(L)'
;MTTALSDILTPSMYADGIPHEVLRDLRREHAVVWVDEPATETFAGGRGYWLVLRHAEVSHVSRHPEDFSSWRGTSFLRDQRPTDVAVLRRMMLNMDPPEHSSLRKIVNRAFTPKVIRQQLFEAIKRHACEVVDAVCETGETDFLANVAAEMPLLVLADVLGVPPEDRKLLYSWTNRLVGIDDPEYGGDPQGFLSAFTEMFAYCRAATKERRTRPTEDLWSTVVNAEVDGEFLSDDDLDRFFQLLVIAGNDTTRNLLANTMLTLSEHPNQLARLREDLSLLPGAVEEVLRFSPSVIQFRRTATRDLELAGQSIAEDDRVIINYASANRDESVFADPDRFDITRDTNPHISFGDGTHYCLGANLARLQVQTLLTELFTRLPDIEVSGEASHMQSSFMNGIKHLPVRFTPAERRGPLVVAGVDLEDGPAEDDVAAEQPAAPGHATPMLVLFGSNFGTAEEVADDLANAGRARGFDVRVSTLDEAVDDLPTQGVVLIATATYNGTPPDNAVRFAEWITAQAPDLSGVKFGVFGCGNHEWAPTFQDFPRLVDSRLEELGATRLHSRGEGDVAADFDGDLQTWETALWPSLAEALGIDLGAVAGSYEPRLRIEFLPSDRPSPFVESLDARPMRIIETRELTTPDGPVAVRPVRHVELQLPKGVTYQAGDHLGVIPHNSDALVARVTQRFDLEPDAWVRLVADHGVSSFLPVGERVTVRHLISDYVELQGVAGRRDIERLLEHTEYPWTRARLERLLDGDTYRAEVLARRISVLDLLEMHPTCRLPFEVFLELLSPLSPRYYSISSSPRVQPDRCSITVGALVGEARSGNGTFHGTCSSYLFAQEVGRVVHAFVRDTASSFRLPSDPSVPVVMVAAGTGLAPFRGFLQDRAAARRAGTDFAPSLLLFGCRHPQSDELYRGELEQLAEAAGVQLACAYSRVPDLPRVYVQDRLQAMGAHVMDLLERGGALYVCGAAAMADGVRSTLLDLRSELCGEKAEDAEAWLQQLTEDRRWLVDVWATG
;
A
#
# COMPACT_ATOMS: atom_id res chain seq x y z
N MET A 1 13.45 -46.57 28.46
CA MET A 1 14.62 -47.02 27.69
C MET A 1 15.01 -45.86 26.80
N THR A 2 16.03 -45.10 27.19
CA THR A 2 16.56 -43.97 26.42
C THR A 2 17.45 -44.53 25.30
N THR A 3 16.84 -44.93 24.19
CA THR A 3 17.54 -45.07 22.92
C THR A 3 18.02 -43.68 22.53
N ALA A 4 19.34 -43.51 22.35
CA ALA A 4 19.91 -42.27 21.83
C ALA A 4 19.15 -41.85 20.57
N LEU A 5 18.75 -40.58 20.47
CA LEU A 5 18.14 -40.03 19.26
C LEU A 5 19.08 -40.32 18.08
N SER A 6 18.63 -41.12 17.13
CA SER A 6 19.39 -41.40 15.91
C SER A 6 19.42 -40.14 15.04
N ASP A 7 20.57 -39.85 14.40
CA ASP A 7 20.76 -38.69 13.52
C ASP A 7 19.71 -38.64 12.39
N ILE A 8 18.73 -37.74 12.52
CA ILE A 8 17.62 -37.55 11.56
C ILE A 8 18.14 -37.02 10.21
N LEU A 9 19.40 -36.57 10.11
CA LEU A 9 20.00 -36.25 8.83
C LEU A 9 20.47 -37.48 8.04
N THR A 10 20.39 -38.68 8.61
CA THR A 10 20.80 -39.94 7.95
C THR A 10 19.89 -40.26 6.76
N PRO A 11 20.40 -40.28 5.51
CA PRO A 11 19.57 -40.46 4.32
C PRO A 11 18.79 -41.78 4.28
N SER A 12 19.35 -42.87 4.83
CA SER A 12 18.69 -44.18 4.83
C SER A 12 17.43 -44.25 5.70
N MET A 13 17.20 -43.30 6.61
CA MET A 13 15.91 -43.20 7.34
C MET A 13 14.75 -42.81 6.44
N TYR A 14 15.04 -42.26 5.25
CA TYR A 14 14.05 -41.78 4.29
C TYR A 14 13.79 -42.77 3.16
N ALA A 15 14.31 -44.00 3.27
CA ALA A 15 14.17 -45.04 2.25
C ALA A 15 12.70 -45.43 1.97
N ASP A 16 11.84 -45.28 2.97
CA ASP A 16 10.39 -45.53 2.89
C ASP A 16 9.58 -44.21 2.93
N GLY A 17 10.20 -43.08 2.59
CA GLY A 17 9.62 -41.73 2.71
C GLY A 17 9.93 -41.05 4.04
N ILE A 18 9.24 -39.93 4.33
CA ILE A 18 9.49 -39.14 5.54
C ILE A 18 9.11 -39.96 6.80
N PRO A 19 9.98 -40.05 7.83
CA PRO A 19 9.70 -40.79 9.07
C PRO A 19 8.74 -40.01 9.99
N HIS A 20 7.49 -39.82 9.56
CA HIS A 20 6.50 -38.99 10.25
C HIS A 20 6.19 -39.45 11.68
N GLU A 21 6.24 -40.76 11.96
CA GLU A 21 6.02 -41.27 13.33
C GLU A 21 7.11 -40.79 14.29
N VAL A 22 8.38 -40.89 13.87
CA VAL A 22 9.54 -40.42 14.66
C VAL A 22 9.45 -38.91 14.88
N LEU A 23 9.15 -38.15 13.83
CA LEU A 23 9.01 -36.69 13.93
C LEU A 23 7.84 -36.28 14.84
N ARG A 24 6.71 -37.00 14.79
CA ARG A 24 5.53 -36.75 15.63
C ARG A 24 5.84 -37.01 17.11
N ASP A 25 6.49 -38.13 17.42
CA ASP A 25 6.83 -38.48 18.80
C ASP A 25 7.80 -37.44 19.40
N LEU A 26 8.80 -37.02 18.62
CA LEU A 26 9.71 -35.95 19.03
C LEU A 26 9.00 -34.60 19.20
N ARG A 27 8.11 -34.20 18.28
CA ARG A 27 7.39 -32.92 18.36
C ARG A 27 6.47 -32.83 19.59
N ARG A 28 5.88 -33.95 19.99
CA ARG A 28 5.04 -34.05 21.19
C ARG A 28 5.82 -33.77 22.46
N GLU A 29 7.04 -34.29 22.55
CA GLU A 29 7.90 -34.14 23.72
C GLU A 29 8.71 -32.83 23.69
N HIS A 30 9.09 -32.36 22.49
CA HIS A 30 10.04 -31.28 22.29
C HIS A 30 9.61 -30.33 21.17
N ALA A 31 9.63 -29.02 21.44
CA ALA A 31 9.57 -28.00 20.39
C ALA A 31 10.92 -27.87 19.66
N VAL A 32 12.01 -27.95 20.45
CA VAL A 32 13.41 -27.91 20.03
C VAL A 32 14.16 -28.98 20.82
N VAL A 33 15.00 -29.77 20.15
CA VAL A 33 15.77 -30.86 20.77
C VAL A 33 17.19 -30.93 20.20
N TRP A 34 18.17 -31.25 21.03
CA TRP A 34 19.53 -31.53 20.58
C TRP A 34 19.63 -32.92 19.97
N VAL A 35 20.31 -33.04 18.83
CA VAL A 35 20.59 -34.30 18.15
C VAL A 35 22.08 -34.47 17.97
N ASP A 36 22.61 -35.60 18.45
CA ASP A 36 24.00 -35.98 18.24
C ASP A 36 24.22 -36.51 16.81
N GLU A 37 25.38 -36.22 16.23
CA GLU A 37 25.77 -36.71 14.91
C GLU A 37 26.98 -37.67 15.02
N PRO A 38 26.75 -38.93 15.40
CA PRO A 38 27.81 -39.91 15.48
C PRO A 38 28.41 -40.20 14.09
N ALA A 39 29.67 -40.61 14.07
CA ALA A 39 30.29 -41.11 12.85
C ALA A 39 29.59 -42.39 12.35
N THR A 40 29.41 -42.50 11.04
CA THR A 40 28.89 -43.68 10.34
C THR A 40 29.92 -44.17 9.32
N GLU A 41 29.63 -45.28 8.62
CA GLU A 41 30.52 -45.78 7.56
C GLU A 41 30.74 -44.77 6.42
N THR A 42 29.78 -43.88 6.18
CA THR A 42 29.77 -42.90 5.07
C THR A 42 29.89 -41.44 5.53
N PHE A 43 29.92 -41.19 6.84
CA PHE A 43 29.99 -39.84 7.43
C PHE A 43 30.94 -39.79 8.62
N ALA A 44 31.87 -38.84 8.61
CA ALA A 44 32.91 -38.72 9.65
C ALA A 44 32.39 -38.32 11.05
N GLY A 45 31.10 -38.03 11.18
CA GLY A 45 30.48 -37.50 12.39
C GLY A 45 30.52 -35.97 12.43
N GLY A 46 29.59 -35.39 13.18
CA GLY A 46 29.40 -33.96 13.34
C GLY A 46 29.40 -33.54 14.80
N ARG A 47 29.34 -32.22 15.05
CA ARG A 47 29.29 -31.67 16.42
C ARG A 47 27.91 -31.79 17.07
N GLY A 48 26.91 -32.33 16.37
CA GLY A 48 25.50 -32.24 16.72
C GLY A 48 24.83 -30.96 16.20
N TYR A 49 23.52 -30.87 16.40
CA TYR A 49 22.67 -29.75 15.99
C TYR A 49 21.38 -29.67 16.81
N TRP A 50 20.76 -28.50 16.84
CA TRP A 50 19.41 -28.28 17.34
C TRP A 50 18.38 -28.56 16.25
N LEU A 51 17.43 -29.46 16.51
CA LEU A 51 16.30 -29.75 15.62
C LEU A 51 15.06 -29.02 16.10
N VAL A 52 14.44 -28.25 15.21
CA VAL A 52 13.24 -27.45 15.48
C VAL A 52 12.04 -28.08 14.79
N LEU A 53 11.02 -28.44 15.57
CA LEU A 53 9.96 -29.37 15.15
C LEU A 53 8.56 -28.77 15.08
N ARG A 54 8.29 -27.73 15.89
CA ARG A 54 6.97 -27.08 15.98
C ARG A 54 6.87 -25.88 15.05
N HIS A 55 5.66 -25.61 14.59
CA HIS A 55 5.37 -24.61 13.57
C HIS A 55 5.80 -23.20 13.98
N ALA A 56 5.48 -22.81 15.22
CA ALA A 56 5.83 -21.48 15.75
C ALA A 56 7.34 -21.25 15.79
N GLU A 57 8.12 -22.22 16.29
CA GLU A 57 9.57 -22.11 16.37
C GLU A 57 10.24 -22.17 14.98
N VAL A 58 9.76 -23.02 14.06
CA VAL A 58 10.26 -23.04 12.68
C VAL A 58 10.01 -21.69 11.99
N SER A 59 8.82 -21.13 12.15
CA SER A 59 8.47 -19.79 11.64
C SER A 59 9.36 -18.71 12.25
N HIS A 60 9.57 -18.75 13.57
CA HIS A 60 10.45 -17.81 14.27
C HIS A 60 11.88 -17.86 13.73
N VAL A 61 12.49 -19.06 13.66
CA VAL A 61 13.86 -19.23 13.12
C VAL A 61 13.96 -18.75 11.66
N SER A 62 12.89 -18.90 10.87
CA SER A 62 12.87 -18.45 9.48
C SER A 62 12.75 -16.93 9.31
N ARG A 63 12.15 -16.23 10.29
CA ARG A 63 11.84 -14.79 10.23
C ARG A 63 12.87 -13.88 10.88
N HIS A 64 13.79 -14.41 11.67
CA HIS A 64 14.79 -13.64 12.43
C HIS A 64 16.22 -13.96 11.96
N PRO A 65 16.61 -13.55 10.73
CA PRO A 65 17.95 -13.82 10.19
C PRO A 65 19.09 -13.18 11.01
N GLU A 66 18.79 -12.13 11.79
CA GLU A 66 19.70 -11.50 12.73
C GLU A 66 20.12 -12.44 13.87
N ASP A 67 19.25 -13.37 14.24
CA ASP A 67 19.48 -14.39 15.28
C ASP A 67 19.85 -15.75 14.67
N PHE A 68 19.30 -16.06 13.49
CA PHE A 68 19.46 -17.34 12.79
C PHE A 68 19.87 -17.14 11.32
N SER A 69 21.17 -17.04 11.10
CA SER A 69 21.77 -16.68 9.81
C SER A 69 21.79 -17.84 8.80
N SER A 70 21.43 -17.54 7.55
CA SER A 70 21.65 -18.41 6.38
C SER A 70 23.06 -18.28 5.83
N TRP A 71 23.73 -17.15 6.05
CA TRP A 71 25.08 -16.89 5.55
C TRP A 71 26.18 -17.55 6.37
N ARG A 72 26.09 -17.50 7.71
CA ARG A 72 27.18 -17.90 8.61
C ARG A 72 27.60 -19.37 8.44
N GLY A 73 26.65 -20.29 8.31
CA GLY A 73 26.92 -21.72 8.10
C GLY A 73 26.43 -22.30 6.78
N THR A 74 25.85 -21.48 5.89
CA THR A 74 25.04 -21.91 4.72
C THR A 74 23.73 -22.62 5.12
N SER A 75 22.87 -22.85 4.14
CA SER A 75 21.61 -23.59 4.29
C SER A 75 21.76 -25.13 4.25
N PHE A 76 22.96 -25.64 3.96
CA PHE A 76 23.24 -27.08 3.90
C PHE A 76 23.19 -27.73 5.28
N LEU A 77 22.53 -28.88 5.40
CA LEU A 77 22.29 -29.57 6.68
C LEU A 77 23.59 -29.93 7.41
N ARG A 78 24.62 -30.35 6.66
CA ARG A 78 25.94 -30.72 7.17
C ARG A 78 26.99 -29.66 6.86
N ASP A 79 27.99 -29.55 7.74
CA ASP A 79 29.10 -28.61 7.58
C ASP A 79 29.86 -28.85 6.27
N GLN A 80 30.14 -27.76 5.56
CA GLN A 80 30.89 -27.76 4.31
C GLN A 80 32.36 -27.38 4.55
N ARG A 81 33.25 -27.70 3.61
CA ARG A 81 34.66 -27.26 3.72
C ARG A 81 34.72 -25.73 3.68
N PRO A 82 35.63 -25.07 4.43
CA PRO A 82 35.71 -23.61 4.47
C PRO A 82 35.82 -22.93 3.10
N THR A 83 36.52 -23.57 2.16
CA THR A 83 36.64 -23.10 0.77
C THR A 83 35.31 -23.11 0.02
N ASP A 84 34.46 -24.10 0.28
CA ASP A 84 33.15 -24.24 -0.35
C ASP A 84 32.15 -23.25 0.26
N VAL A 85 32.20 -23.04 1.58
CA VAL A 85 31.34 -22.07 2.29
C VAL A 85 31.49 -20.66 1.69
N ALA A 86 32.72 -20.23 1.42
CA ALA A 86 32.98 -18.91 0.84
C ALA A 86 32.31 -18.73 -0.54
N VAL A 87 32.21 -19.80 -1.31
CA VAL A 87 31.55 -19.81 -2.62
C VAL A 87 30.03 -19.88 -2.47
N LEU A 88 29.53 -20.76 -1.60
CA LEU A 88 28.11 -21.00 -1.38
C LEU A 88 27.39 -19.76 -0.83
N ARG A 89 28.05 -18.94 -0.01
CA ARG A 89 27.53 -17.66 0.52
C ARG A 89 27.16 -16.63 -0.55
N ARG A 90 27.64 -16.80 -1.79
CA ARG A 90 27.25 -15.95 -2.92
C ARG A 90 25.94 -16.37 -3.59
N MET A 91 25.35 -17.50 -3.20
CA MET A 91 24.01 -17.87 -3.66
C MET A 91 22.99 -17.17 -2.77
N MET A 92 21.93 -16.59 -3.38
CA MET A 92 20.86 -15.89 -2.66
C MET A 92 20.26 -16.73 -1.51
N LEU A 93 20.17 -18.06 -1.67
CA LEU A 93 19.69 -18.98 -0.62
C LEU A 93 20.55 -18.96 0.67
N ASN A 94 21.82 -18.55 0.58
CA ASN A 94 22.79 -18.49 1.67
C ASN A 94 23.18 -17.04 2.02
N MET A 95 22.32 -16.06 1.71
CA MET A 95 22.52 -14.65 2.06
C MET A 95 21.55 -14.22 3.17
N ASP A 96 21.94 -13.24 3.97
CA ASP A 96 21.06 -12.55 4.91
C ASP A 96 20.81 -11.11 4.44
N PRO A 97 19.82 -10.38 5.00
CA PRO A 97 19.67 -8.95 4.75
C PRO A 97 20.89 -8.15 5.26
N PRO A 98 21.28 -7.04 4.59
CA PRO A 98 20.59 -6.40 3.47
C PRO A 98 20.90 -6.98 2.08
N GLU A 99 22.00 -7.73 1.89
CA GLU A 99 22.44 -8.21 0.58
C GLU A 99 21.38 -9.10 -0.09
N HIS A 100 20.77 -10.01 0.69
CA HIS A 100 19.64 -10.81 0.22
C HIS A 100 18.50 -9.91 -0.27
N SER A 101 18.10 -8.92 0.52
CA SER A 101 16.97 -8.03 0.21
C SER A 101 17.22 -7.20 -1.05
N SER A 102 18.45 -6.74 -1.26
CA SER A 102 18.85 -6.01 -2.46
C SER A 102 18.76 -6.88 -3.70
N LEU A 103 19.37 -8.07 -3.68
CA LEU A 103 19.31 -9.02 -4.80
C LEU A 103 17.87 -9.48 -5.08
N ARG A 104 17.08 -9.72 -4.02
CA ARG A 104 15.69 -10.17 -4.10
C ARG A 104 14.77 -9.12 -4.76
N LYS A 105 14.98 -7.82 -4.51
CA LYS A 105 14.20 -6.74 -5.14
C LYS A 105 14.33 -6.73 -6.66
N ILE A 106 15.51 -7.05 -7.20
CA ILE A 106 15.75 -7.14 -8.65
C ILE A 106 14.88 -8.25 -9.23
N VAL A 107 15.01 -9.45 -8.66
CA VAL A 107 14.47 -10.67 -9.25
C VAL A 107 12.96 -10.78 -9.03
N ASN A 108 12.41 -10.22 -7.94
CA ASN A 108 10.98 -10.22 -7.67
C ASN A 108 10.16 -9.57 -8.81
N ARG A 109 10.70 -8.55 -9.50
CA ARG A 109 10.03 -7.91 -10.65
C ARG A 109 9.74 -8.89 -11.79
N ALA A 110 10.63 -9.87 -11.99
CA ALA A 110 10.50 -10.89 -13.02
C ALA A 110 9.54 -12.04 -12.62
N PHE A 111 9.31 -12.27 -11.32
CA PHE A 111 8.51 -13.41 -10.83
C PHE A 111 7.18 -12.98 -10.18
N THR A 112 6.66 -11.80 -10.52
CA THR A 112 5.32 -11.37 -10.05
C THR A 112 4.22 -12.25 -10.64
N PRO A 113 3.09 -12.48 -9.94
CA PRO A 113 1.96 -13.24 -10.48
C PRO A 113 1.45 -12.71 -11.82
N LYS A 114 1.47 -11.37 -12.01
CA LYS A 114 1.06 -10.71 -13.24
C LYS A 114 1.98 -11.08 -14.40
N VAL A 115 3.29 -10.96 -14.21
CA VAL A 115 4.30 -11.30 -15.24
C VAL A 115 4.23 -12.79 -15.57
N ILE A 116 4.17 -13.68 -14.57
CA ILE A 116 4.02 -15.12 -14.79
C ILE A 116 2.76 -15.44 -15.60
N ARG A 117 1.61 -14.86 -15.26
CA ARG A 117 0.35 -15.12 -15.97
C ARG A 117 0.37 -14.57 -17.40
N GLN A 118 0.90 -13.36 -17.60
CA GLN A 118 0.94 -12.72 -18.91
C GLN A 118 1.92 -13.42 -19.87
N GLN A 119 3.10 -13.82 -19.39
CA GLN A 119 4.16 -14.34 -20.24
C GLN A 119 4.20 -15.87 -20.35
N LEU A 120 3.80 -16.59 -19.29
CA LEU A 120 4.03 -18.03 -19.19
C LEU A 120 2.75 -18.88 -19.20
N PHE A 121 1.56 -18.32 -18.96
CA PHE A 121 0.34 -19.13 -18.80
C PHE A 121 0.01 -19.96 -20.04
N GLU A 122 0.02 -19.36 -21.22
CA GLU A 122 -0.26 -20.07 -22.47
C GLU A 122 0.85 -21.07 -22.82
N ALA A 123 2.10 -20.77 -22.45
CA ALA A 123 3.20 -21.71 -22.59
C ALA A 123 3.04 -22.92 -21.66
N ILE A 124 2.68 -22.70 -20.39
CA ILE A 124 2.41 -23.74 -19.39
C ILE A 124 1.26 -24.64 -19.84
N LYS A 125 0.15 -24.08 -20.36
CA LYS A 125 -0.94 -24.89 -20.94
C LYS A 125 -0.45 -25.75 -22.10
N ARG A 126 0.29 -25.16 -23.03
CA ARG A 126 0.85 -25.88 -24.18
C ARG A 126 1.75 -27.02 -23.71
N HIS A 127 2.65 -26.77 -22.75
CA HIS A 127 3.53 -27.78 -22.16
C HIS A 127 2.75 -28.90 -21.48
N ALA A 128 1.69 -28.58 -20.73
CA ALA A 128 0.84 -29.60 -20.13
C ALA A 128 0.22 -30.53 -21.19
N CYS A 129 -0.29 -29.96 -22.29
CA CYS A 129 -0.80 -30.74 -23.43
C CYS A 129 0.30 -31.60 -24.06
N GLU A 130 1.49 -31.04 -24.30
CA GLU A 130 2.63 -31.75 -24.89
C GLU A 130 3.09 -32.93 -24.03
N VAL A 131 3.17 -32.73 -22.72
CA VAL A 131 3.55 -33.77 -21.75
C VAL A 131 2.52 -34.90 -21.75
N VAL A 132 1.22 -34.58 -21.69
CA VAL A 132 0.17 -35.61 -21.72
C VAL A 132 0.12 -36.33 -23.06
N ASP A 133 0.27 -35.61 -24.18
CA ASP A 133 0.31 -36.20 -25.53
C ASP A 133 1.52 -37.11 -25.76
N ALA A 134 2.63 -36.88 -25.05
CA ALA A 134 3.81 -37.74 -25.14
C ALA A 134 3.60 -39.12 -24.52
N VAL A 135 2.64 -39.27 -23.60
CA VAL A 135 2.41 -40.52 -22.85
C VAL A 135 1.03 -41.14 -23.10
N CYS A 136 0.03 -40.40 -23.56
CA CYS A 136 -1.38 -40.82 -23.56
C CYS A 136 -1.69 -42.10 -24.38
N GLU A 137 -0.86 -42.46 -25.36
CA GLU A 137 -1.02 -43.66 -26.19
C GLU A 137 -0.37 -44.91 -25.58
N THR A 138 0.48 -44.76 -24.56
CA THR A 138 1.30 -45.86 -24.02
C THR A 138 0.53 -46.84 -23.13
N GLY A 139 -0.50 -46.35 -22.43
CA GLY A 139 -1.30 -47.11 -21.46
C GLY A 139 -0.61 -47.39 -20.11
N GLU A 140 0.72 -47.33 -20.06
CA GLU A 140 1.54 -47.45 -18.85
C GLU A 140 2.83 -46.66 -19.02
N THR A 141 3.26 -45.94 -17.97
CA THR A 141 4.49 -45.15 -17.98
C THR A 141 5.02 -44.91 -16.57
N ASP A 142 6.28 -44.50 -16.45
CA ASP A 142 6.79 -43.92 -15.20
C ASP A 142 6.38 -42.45 -15.11
N PHE A 143 5.54 -42.12 -14.13
CA PHE A 143 4.98 -40.78 -13.95
C PHE A 143 6.06 -39.76 -13.61
N LEU A 144 7.06 -40.11 -12.80
CA LEU A 144 8.11 -39.17 -12.46
C LEU A 144 8.92 -38.81 -13.71
N ALA A 145 9.44 -39.83 -14.40
CA ALA A 145 10.38 -39.65 -15.50
C ALA A 145 9.73 -38.99 -16.72
N ASN A 146 8.50 -39.39 -17.07
CA ASN A 146 7.89 -38.99 -18.33
C ASN A 146 6.80 -37.92 -18.19
N VAL A 147 6.39 -37.56 -16.96
CA VAL A 147 5.34 -36.55 -16.72
C VAL A 147 5.82 -35.47 -15.75
N ALA A 148 6.17 -35.84 -14.52
CA ALA A 148 6.47 -34.89 -13.46
C ALA A 148 7.78 -34.13 -13.68
N ALA A 149 8.79 -34.76 -14.28
CA ALA A 149 10.07 -34.13 -14.59
C ALA A 149 10.01 -33.21 -15.83
N GLU A 150 9.18 -33.52 -16.81
CA GLU A 150 9.11 -32.78 -18.07
C GLU A 150 8.53 -31.37 -17.90
N MET A 151 7.44 -31.25 -17.14
CA MET A 151 6.73 -29.97 -17.00
C MET A 151 7.60 -28.84 -16.41
N PRO A 152 8.30 -29.03 -15.28
CA PRO A 152 9.19 -28.01 -14.73
C PRO A 152 10.37 -27.66 -15.64
N LEU A 153 10.91 -28.63 -16.39
CA LEU A 153 11.99 -28.38 -17.35
C LEU A 153 11.54 -27.49 -18.50
N LEU A 154 10.39 -27.78 -19.09
CA LEU A 154 9.83 -27.01 -20.19
C LEU A 154 9.57 -25.56 -19.78
N VAL A 155 8.98 -25.36 -18.60
CA VAL A 155 8.69 -24.03 -18.07
C VAL A 155 9.95 -23.29 -17.64
N LEU A 156 10.91 -23.98 -17.03
CA LEU A 156 12.21 -23.39 -16.69
C LEU A 156 12.97 -22.94 -17.93
N ALA A 157 12.91 -23.71 -19.02
CA ALA A 157 13.54 -23.32 -20.27
C ALA A 157 12.94 -22.02 -20.82
N ASP A 158 11.62 -21.87 -20.78
CA ASP A 158 10.95 -20.65 -21.22
C ASP A 158 11.29 -19.45 -20.30
N VAL A 159 11.34 -19.67 -18.98
CA VAL A 159 11.78 -18.67 -17.99
C VAL A 159 13.21 -18.19 -18.29
N LEU A 160 14.11 -19.12 -18.60
CA LEU A 160 15.52 -18.82 -18.86
C LEU A 160 15.79 -18.37 -20.31
N GLY A 161 14.78 -18.39 -21.19
CA GLY A 161 14.96 -18.15 -22.61
C GLY A 161 15.84 -19.19 -23.31
N VAL A 162 15.92 -20.41 -22.77
CA VAL A 162 16.71 -21.53 -23.29
C VAL A 162 15.98 -22.12 -24.51
N PRO A 163 16.64 -22.23 -25.68
CA PRO A 163 16.05 -22.84 -26.86
C PRO A 163 15.58 -24.28 -26.62
N PRO A 164 14.50 -24.74 -27.29
CA PRO A 164 13.97 -26.08 -27.11
C PRO A 164 15.00 -27.21 -27.27
N GLU A 165 15.97 -27.06 -28.17
CA GLU A 165 17.05 -28.02 -28.43
C GLU A 165 18.00 -28.22 -27.24
N ASP A 166 18.17 -27.21 -26.39
CA ASP A 166 19.12 -27.20 -25.29
C ASP A 166 18.49 -27.66 -23.96
N ARG A 167 17.18 -27.91 -23.92
CA ARG A 167 16.44 -28.31 -22.70
C ARG A 167 17.01 -29.54 -22.01
N LYS A 168 17.54 -30.49 -22.78
CA LYS A 168 18.19 -31.71 -22.23
C LYS A 168 19.44 -31.41 -21.41
N LEU A 169 20.09 -30.27 -21.64
CA LEU A 169 21.22 -29.82 -20.83
C LEU A 169 20.76 -29.46 -19.42
N LEU A 170 19.64 -28.74 -19.26
CA LEU A 170 19.06 -28.40 -17.95
C LEU A 170 18.75 -29.66 -17.13
N TYR A 171 18.15 -30.66 -17.76
CA TYR A 171 17.89 -31.97 -17.15
C TYR A 171 19.17 -32.67 -16.71
N SER A 172 20.15 -32.74 -17.62
CA SER A 172 21.44 -33.38 -17.36
C SER A 172 22.21 -32.71 -16.22
N TRP A 173 22.23 -31.38 -16.15
CA TRP A 173 22.86 -30.64 -15.06
C TRP A 173 22.11 -30.86 -13.75
N THR A 174 20.78 -30.77 -13.74
CA THR A 174 19.98 -30.96 -12.51
C THR A 174 20.23 -32.33 -11.89
N ASN A 175 20.18 -33.41 -12.69
CA ASN A 175 20.38 -34.77 -12.17
C ASN A 175 21.81 -35.00 -11.67
N ARG A 176 22.82 -34.47 -12.37
CA ARG A 176 24.22 -34.56 -11.94
C ARG A 176 24.51 -33.74 -10.67
N LEU A 177 23.73 -32.70 -10.38
CA LEU A 177 23.96 -31.78 -9.25
C LEU A 177 23.20 -32.15 -7.96
N VAL A 178 22.03 -32.79 -8.05
CA VAL A 178 21.14 -33.05 -6.89
C VAL A 178 21.36 -34.44 -6.27
N GLY A 179 21.91 -35.38 -7.03
CA GLY A 179 21.96 -36.80 -6.66
C GLY A 179 23.12 -37.27 -5.78
N ILE A 180 23.94 -36.39 -5.19
CA ILE A 180 25.22 -36.78 -4.55
C ILE A 180 25.05 -37.85 -3.46
N ASP A 181 23.98 -37.80 -2.68
CA ASP A 181 23.77 -38.68 -1.52
C ASP A 181 22.98 -39.97 -1.85
N ASP A 182 22.41 -40.09 -3.06
CA ASP A 182 21.63 -41.26 -3.47
C ASP A 182 22.51 -42.29 -4.22
N PRO A 183 22.48 -43.60 -3.88
CA PRO A 183 23.33 -44.61 -4.52
C PRO A 183 23.13 -44.78 -6.04
N GLU A 184 21.99 -44.36 -6.58
CA GLU A 184 21.63 -44.46 -8.01
C GLU A 184 22.07 -43.23 -8.81
N TYR A 185 22.11 -42.05 -8.18
CA TYR A 185 22.47 -40.78 -8.82
C TYR A 185 23.86 -40.25 -8.42
N GLY A 186 24.40 -40.70 -7.29
CA GLY A 186 25.68 -40.29 -6.72
C GLY A 186 26.81 -41.24 -7.14
N GLY A 187 27.95 -40.70 -7.55
CA GLY A 187 29.13 -41.54 -7.81
C GLY A 187 30.18 -41.01 -8.78
N ASP A 188 29.90 -39.92 -9.53
CA ASP A 188 30.87 -39.31 -10.45
C ASP A 188 31.25 -37.87 -10.04
N PRO A 189 32.29 -37.70 -9.19
CA PRO A 189 32.83 -36.38 -8.85
C PRO A 189 33.27 -35.56 -10.06
N GLN A 190 33.64 -36.22 -11.16
CA GLN A 190 34.05 -35.55 -12.39
C GLN A 190 32.83 -35.02 -13.16
N GLY A 191 31.74 -35.80 -13.22
CA GLY A 191 30.46 -35.39 -13.78
C GLY A 191 29.79 -34.25 -13.03
N PHE A 192 29.92 -34.19 -11.70
CA PHE A 192 29.45 -33.07 -10.87
C PHE A 192 30.18 -31.76 -11.21
N LEU A 193 31.51 -31.79 -11.30
CA LEU A 193 32.31 -30.60 -11.62
C LEU A 193 32.13 -30.14 -13.08
N SER A 194 31.97 -31.08 -14.02
CA SER A 194 31.74 -30.74 -15.42
C SER A 194 30.39 -30.07 -15.62
N ALA A 195 29.34 -30.51 -14.91
CA ALA A 195 28.01 -29.91 -14.97
C ALA A 195 28.03 -28.41 -14.61
N PHE A 196 28.77 -28.02 -13.55
CA PHE A 196 28.94 -26.60 -13.21
C PHE A 196 29.66 -25.81 -14.30
N THR A 197 30.72 -26.38 -14.85
CA THR A 197 31.53 -25.72 -15.89
C THR A 197 30.71 -25.49 -17.16
N GLU A 198 29.97 -26.52 -17.59
CA GLU A 198 29.07 -26.47 -18.74
C GLU A 198 27.94 -25.44 -18.51
N MET A 199 27.29 -25.48 -17.35
CA MET A 199 26.18 -24.60 -16.99
C MET A 199 26.61 -23.13 -16.93
N PHE A 200 27.74 -22.80 -16.31
CA PHE A 200 28.23 -21.42 -16.26
C PHE A 200 28.70 -20.91 -17.62
N ALA A 201 29.33 -21.77 -18.43
CA ALA A 201 29.66 -21.41 -19.80
C ALA A 201 28.40 -21.06 -20.61
N TYR A 202 27.33 -21.84 -20.45
CA TYR A 202 26.04 -21.58 -21.08
C TYR A 202 25.39 -20.29 -20.57
N CYS A 203 25.32 -20.12 -19.24
CA CYS A 203 24.79 -18.92 -18.60
C CYS A 203 25.46 -17.65 -19.14
N ARG A 204 26.80 -17.63 -19.22
CA ARG A 204 27.54 -16.49 -19.75
C ARG A 204 27.24 -16.20 -21.22
N ALA A 205 27.11 -17.25 -22.04
CA ALA A 205 26.73 -17.11 -23.44
C ALA A 205 25.32 -16.51 -23.58
N ALA A 206 24.35 -17.06 -22.84
CA ALA A 206 22.97 -16.57 -22.82
C ALA A 206 22.88 -15.12 -22.30
N THR A 207 23.56 -14.80 -21.20
CA THR A 207 23.64 -13.44 -20.65
C THR A 207 24.20 -12.45 -21.65
N LYS A 208 25.30 -12.80 -22.34
CA LYS A 208 25.91 -11.94 -23.35
C LYS A 208 24.92 -11.69 -24.50
N GLU A 209 24.26 -12.73 -24.99
CA GLU A 209 23.27 -12.59 -26.04
C GLU A 209 22.11 -11.67 -25.60
N ARG A 210 21.51 -11.92 -24.43
CA ARG A 210 20.35 -11.20 -23.91
C ARG A 210 20.65 -9.75 -23.50
N ARG A 211 21.90 -9.42 -23.15
CA ARG A 211 22.36 -8.02 -23.02
C ARG A 211 22.47 -7.31 -24.36
N THR A 212 22.90 -8.02 -25.42
CA THR A 212 23.03 -7.41 -26.77
C THR A 212 21.72 -7.36 -27.54
N ARG A 213 20.84 -8.33 -27.33
CA ARG A 213 19.55 -8.49 -27.99
C ARG A 213 18.53 -8.98 -26.96
N PRO A 214 17.95 -8.07 -26.18
CA PRO A 214 16.92 -8.41 -25.21
C PRO A 214 15.72 -9.09 -25.89
N THR A 215 15.16 -10.06 -25.20
CA THR A 215 13.94 -10.82 -25.53
C THR A 215 12.92 -10.62 -24.42
N GLU A 216 11.74 -11.21 -24.55
CA GLU A 216 10.67 -11.12 -23.54
C GLU A 216 10.82 -12.14 -22.38
N ASP A 217 11.86 -12.97 -22.38
CA ASP A 217 12.09 -13.96 -21.32
C ASP A 217 12.54 -13.33 -19.98
N LEU A 218 12.34 -14.07 -18.89
CA LEU A 218 12.68 -13.58 -17.55
C LEU A 218 14.18 -13.42 -17.37
N TRP A 219 15.01 -14.18 -18.10
CA TRP A 219 16.46 -14.01 -18.08
C TRP A 219 16.88 -12.65 -18.63
N SER A 220 16.29 -12.18 -19.74
CA SER A 220 16.47 -10.82 -20.27
C SER A 220 16.17 -9.75 -19.23
N THR A 221 15.12 -9.93 -18.44
CA THR A 221 14.75 -8.98 -17.37
C THR A 221 15.83 -8.94 -16.28
N VAL A 222 16.36 -10.09 -15.89
CA VAL A 222 17.36 -10.20 -14.81
C VAL A 222 18.73 -9.66 -15.23
N VAL A 223 19.21 -10.00 -16.43
CA VAL A 223 20.57 -9.62 -16.88
C VAL A 223 20.73 -8.14 -17.23
N ASN A 224 19.61 -7.48 -17.52
CA ASN A 224 19.52 -6.05 -17.87
C ASN A 224 19.00 -5.19 -16.70
N ALA A 225 18.84 -5.74 -15.50
CA ALA A 225 18.44 -4.96 -14.34
C ALA A 225 19.65 -4.30 -13.65
N GLU A 226 19.46 -3.06 -13.19
CA GLU A 226 20.44 -2.27 -12.45
C GLU A 226 20.10 -2.17 -10.95
N VAL A 227 21.12 -2.23 -10.09
CA VAL A 227 21.07 -1.97 -8.64
C VAL A 227 22.08 -0.91 -8.29
N ASP A 228 21.62 0.15 -7.62
CA ASP A 228 22.47 1.28 -7.25
C ASP A 228 23.25 1.89 -8.43
N GLY A 229 22.72 1.73 -9.66
CA GLY A 229 23.34 2.17 -10.91
C GLY A 229 24.33 1.17 -11.53
N GLU A 230 24.43 -0.06 -11.02
CA GLU A 230 25.32 -1.11 -11.53
C GLU A 230 24.54 -2.39 -11.92
N PHE A 231 24.97 -3.08 -12.99
CA PHE A 231 24.44 -4.39 -13.35
C PHE A 231 24.99 -5.48 -12.43
N LEU A 232 24.24 -6.59 -12.29
CA LEU A 232 24.77 -7.81 -11.67
C LEU A 232 26.05 -8.28 -12.37
N SER A 233 27.04 -8.67 -11.57
CA SER A 233 28.28 -9.23 -12.09
C SER A 233 28.02 -10.59 -12.75
N ASP A 234 28.90 -10.99 -13.67
CA ASP A 234 28.76 -12.30 -14.34
C ASP A 234 28.80 -13.47 -13.33
N ASP A 235 29.54 -13.32 -12.24
CA ASP A 235 29.58 -14.30 -11.15
C ASP A 235 28.24 -14.37 -10.40
N ASP A 236 27.58 -13.23 -10.14
CA ASP A 236 26.27 -13.21 -9.48
C ASP A 236 25.19 -13.81 -10.36
N LEU A 237 25.26 -13.53 -11.67
CA LEU A 237 24.37 -14.12 -12.68
C LEU A 237 24.57 -15.63 -12.80
N ASP A 238 25.82 -16.12 -12.82
CA ASP A 238 26.12 -17.56 -12.81
C ASP A 238 25.49 -18.26 -11.61
N ARG A 239 25.60 -17.67 -10.42
CA ARG A 239 25.02 -18.23 -9.18
C ARG A 239 23.50 -18.16 -9.15
N PHE A 240 22.94 -17.09 -9.69
CA PHE A 240 21.50 -16.96 -9.79
C PHE A 240 20.91 -17.93 -10.82
N PHE A 241 21.56 -18.12 -11.97
CA PHE A 241 21.20 -19.13 -12.97
C PHE A 241 21.25 -20.54 -12.35
N GLN A 242 22.33 -20.88 -11.64
CA GLN A 242 22.43 -22.13 -10.88
C GLN A 242 21.25 -22.32 -9.93
N LEU A 243 20.88 -21.28 -9.17
CA LEU A 243 19.77 -21.35 -8.22
C LEU A 243 18.45 -21.63 -8.94
N LEU A 244 18.17 -20.96 -10.07
CA LEU A 244 16.95 -21.18 -10.84
C LEU A 244 16.87 -22.60 -11.42
N VAL A 245 17.99 -23.12 -11.93
CA VAL A 245 18.05 -24.48 -12.50
C VAL A 245 17.77 -25.55 -11.44
N ILE A 246 18.37 -25.43 -10.26
CA ILE A 246 18.20 -26.40 -9.18
C ILE A 246 16.81 -26.24 -8.52
N ALA A 247 16.46 -25.02 -8.10
CA ALA A 247 15.26 -24.76 -7.31
C ALA A 247 13.97 -24.77 -8.15
N GLY A 248 14.02 -24.43 -9.44
CA GLY A 248 12.83 -24.41 -10.31
C GLY A 248 12.37 -25.81 -10.74
N ASN A 249 13.31 -26.77 -10.81
CA ASN A 249 13.09 -28.08 -11.39
C ASN A 249 12.74 -29.14 -10.33
N ASP A 250 13.66 -29.38 -9.37
CA ASP A 250 13.58 -30.55 -8.49
C ASP A 250 12.42 -30.48 -7.49
N THR A 251 12.13 -29.31 -6.92
CA THR A 251 11.03 -29.17 -5.96
C THR A 251 9.66 -29.34 -6.62
N THR A 252 9.51 -28.87 -7.86
CA THR A 252 8.23 -28.90 -8.60
C THR A 252 7.94 -30.30 -9.15
N ARG A 253 8.94 -31.01 -9.68
CA ARG A 253 8.76 -32.42 -10.12
C ARG A 253 8.38 -33.32 -8.95
N ASN A 254 9.01 -33.11 -7.79
CA ASN A 254 8.66 -33.87 -6.59
C ASN A 254 7.29 -33.50 -6.04
N LEU A 255 6.85 -32.23 -6.17
CA LEU A 255 5.48 -31.85 -5.80
C LEU A 255 4.44 -32.58 -6.67
N LEU A 256 4.66 -32.63 -7.98
CA LEU A 256 3.81 -33.36 -8.93
C LEU A 256 3.76 -34.85 -8.60
N ALA A 257 4.91 -35.50 -8.42
CA ALA A 257 4.98 -36.93 -8.10
C ALA A 257 4.35 -37.25 -6.74
N ASN A 258 4.65 -36.44 -5.69
CA ASN A 258 4.04 -36.60 -4.38
C ASN A 258 2.53 -36.32 -4.41
N THR A 259 2.04 -35.42 -5.27
CA THR A 259 0.60 -35.19 -5.43
C THR A 259 -0.08 -36.43 -5.99
N MET A 260 0.46 -37.03 -7.06
CA MET A 260 -0.10 -38.25 -7.64
C MET A 260 -0.07 -39.42 -6.64
N LEU A 261 1.07 -39.63 -5.95
CA LEU A 261 1.21 -40.68 -4.95
C LEU A 261 0.24 -40.47 -3.78
N THR A 262 0.24 -39.29 -3.15
CA THR A 262 -0.60 -38.97 -1.99
C THR A 262 -2.09 -39.11 -2.31
N LEU A 263 -2.53 -38.65 -3.50
CA LEU A 263 -3.91 -38.83 -3.92
C LEU A 263 -4.27 -40.31 -4.14
N SER A 264 -3.35 -41.11 -4.69
CA SER A 264 -3.59 -42.55 -4.91
C SER A 264 -3.76 -43.32 -3.60
N GLU A 265 -3.06 -42.93 -2.55
CA GLU A 265 -3.19 -43.49 -1.19
C GLU A 265 -4.51 -43.08 -0.51
N HIS A 266 -5.18 -42.05 -1.03
CA HIS A 266 -6.43 -41.50 -0.51
C HIS A 266 -7.53 -41.54 -1.58
N PRO A 267 -8.00 -42.75 -1.99
CA PRO A 267 -8.89 -42.92 -3.14
C PRO A 267 -10.21 -42.15 -3.04
N ASN A 268 -10.74 -41.96 -1.82
CA ASN A 268 -11.93 -41.16 -1.60
C ASN A 268 -11.70 -39.66 -1.91
N GLN A 269 -10.51 -39.13 -1.61
CA GLN A 269 -10.16 -37.74 -1.93
C GLN A 269 -9.89 -37.60 -3.44
N LEU A 270 -9.19 -38.57 -4.04
CA LEU A 270 -8.96 -38.60 -5.49
C LEU A 270 -10.26 -38.70 -6.29
N ALA A 271 -11.22 -39.52 -5.86
CA ALA A 271 -12.54 -39.60 -6.48
C ALA A 271 -13.26 -38.25 -6.45
N ARG A 272 -13.30 -37.58 -5.29
CA ARG A 272 -13.89 -36.24 -5.14
C ARG A 272 -13.21 -35.21 -6.05
N LEU A 273 -11.87 -35.24 -6.13
CA LEU A 273 -11.12 -34.34 -6.98
C LEU A 273 -11.40 -34.58 -8.48
N ARG A 274 -11.58 -35.83 -8.90
CA ARG A 274 -11.95 -36.17 -10.29
C ARG A 274 -13.36 -35.75 -10.66
N GLU A 275 -14.28 -35.83 -9.71
CA GLU A 275 -15.66 -35.35 -9.88
C GLU A 275 -15.70 -33.82 -9.99
N ASP A 276 -14.80 -33.13 -9.29
CA ASP A 276 -14.72 -31.67 -9.26
C ASP A 276 -13.26 -31.16 -9.24
N LEU A 277 -12.72 -30.90 -10.44
CA LEU A 277 -11.36 -30.36 -10.60
C LEU A 277 -11.20 -28.94 -10.03
N SER A 278 -12.29 -28.24 -9.69
CA SER A 278 -12.18 -26.94 -9.02
C SER A 278 -11.61 -27.05 -7.59
N LEU A 279 -11.55 -28.26 -7.02
CA LEU A 279 -10.89 -28.58 -5.75
C LEU A 279 -9.36 -28.66 -5.87
N LEU A 280 -8.81 -28.70 -7.08
CA LEU A 280 -7.38 -28.90 -7.34
C LEU A 280 -6.47 -27.87 -6.66
N PRO A 281 -6.79 -26.56 -6.62
CA PRO A 281 -5.96 -25.60 -5.88
C PRO A 281 -5.86 -25.94 -4.39
N GLY A 282 -6.97 -26.30 -3.73
CA GLY A 282 -6.97 -26.73 -2.34
C GLY A 282 -6.24 -28.05 -2.12
N ALA A 283 -6.38 -29.00 -3.05
CA ALA A 283 -5.65 -30.26 -3.02
C ALA A 283 -4.12 -30.04 -3.09
N VAL A 284 -3.65 -29.11 -3.93
CA VAL A 284 -2.21 -28.78 -4.05
C VAL A 284 -1.68 -28.18 -2.74
N GLU A 285 -2.40 -27.25 -2.10
CA GLU A 285 -1.99 -26.72 -0.79
C GLU A 285 -1.99 -27.82 0.29
N GLU A 286 -2.95 -28.75 0.26
CA GLU A 286 -2.98 -29.86 1.22
C GLU A 286 -1.82 -30.84 0.98
N VAL A 287 -1.43 -31.13 -0.27
CA VAL A 287 -0.24 -31.96 -0.55
C VAL A 287 1.02 -31.24 -0.10
N LEU A 288 1.15 -29.93 -0.36
CA LEU A 288 2.29 -29.14 0.13
C LEU A 288 2.43 -29.23 1.64
N ARG A 289 1.32 -29.21 2.38
CA ARG A 289 1.30 -29.43 3.83
C ARG A 289 1.68 -30.88 4.19
N PHE A 290 1.02 -31.85 3.57
CA PHE A 290 1.03 -33.26 3.99
C PHE A 290 2.33 -33.99 3.62
N SER A 291 2.87 -33.67 2.45
CA SER A 291 4.03 -34.29 1.78
C SER A 291 4.93 -33.22 1.12
N PRO A 292 5.57 -32.33 1.89
CA PRO A 292 6.36 -31.23 1.34
C PRO A 292 7.58 -31.73 0.55
N SER A 293 7.92 -31.08 -0.57
CA SER A 293 9.10 -31.45 -1.39
C SER A 293 10.42 -31.23 -0.66
N VAL A 294 10.52 -30.15 0.13
CA VAL A 294 11.71 -29.86 0.97
C VAL A 294 11.37 -30.21 2.40
N ILE A 295 12.20 -31.06 3.01
CA ILE A 295 11.95 -31.61 4.36
C ILE A 295 12.45 -30.64 5.42
N GLN A 296 13.67 -30.10 5.25
CA GLN A 296 14.36 -29.32 6.27
C GLN A 296 15.47 -28.43 5.70
N PHE A 297 15.80 -27.36 6.45
CA PHE A 297 16.91 -26.45 6.15
C PHE A 297 17.74 -26.16 7.40
N ARG A 298 19.00 -25.76 7.21
CA ARG A 298 19.85 -25.21 8.26
C ARG A 298 19.74 -23.70 8.37
N ARG A 299 19.78 -23.20 9.60
CA ARG A 299 20.27 -21.87 10.01
C ARG A 299 21.42 -22.03 11.00
N THR A 300 22.12 -20.94 11.27
CA THR A 300 23.22 -20.91 12.24
C THR A 300 22.98 -19.77 13.24
N ALA A 301 23.02 -20.09 14.54
CA ALA A 301 22.84 -19.08 15.58
C ALA A 301 23.95 -18.03 15.51
N THR A 302 23.58 -16.75 15.53
CA THR A 302 24.53 -15.64 15.43
C THR A 302 25.10 -15.19 16.77
N ARG A 303 24.46 -15.61 17.86
CA ARG A 303 24.78 -15.30 19.25
C ARG A 303 24.14 -16.35 20.17
N ASP A 304 24.57 -16.38 21.43
CA ASP A 304 23.88 -17.14 22.46
C ASP A 304 22.43 -16.64 22.60
N LEU A 305 21.47 -17.55 22.52
CA LEU A 305 20.04 -17.26 22.57
C LEU A 305 19.24 -18.42 23.18
N GLU A 306 17.99 -18.15 23.54
CA GLU A 306 17.07 -19.17 24.05
C GLU A 306 15.93 -19.37 23.06
N LEU A 307 15.65 -20.62 22.69
CA LEU A 307 14.51 -20.99 21.84
C LEU A 307 13.73 -22.12 22.50
N ALA A 308 12.45 -21.89 22.79
CA ALA A 308 11.57 -22.83 23.48
C ALA A 308 12.17 -23.45 24.77
N GLY A 309 12.86 -22.62 25.57
CA GLY A 309 13.51 -23.04 26.82
C GLY A 309 14.86 -23.76 26.65
N GLN A 310 15.37 -23.91 25.43
CA GLN A 310 16.68 -24.47 25.14
C GLN A 310 17.70 -23.36 24.91
N SER A 311 18.87 -23.45 25.57
CA SER A 311 19.99 -22.53 25.33
C SER A 311 20.77 -22.97 24.09
N ILE A 312 20.69 -22.17 23.03
CA ILE A 312 21.41 -22.36 21.77
C ILE A 312 22.65 -21.48 21.80
N ALA A 313 23.84 -22.06 21.61
CA ALA A 313 25.09 -21.30 21.62
C ALA A 313 25.34 -20.62 20.27
N GLU A 314 26.11 -19.54 20.27
CA GLU A 314 26.65 -18.95 19.05
C GLU A 314 27.34 -20.03 18.17
N ASP A 315 27.17 -19.94 16.85
CA ASP A 315 27.66 -20.90 15.85
C ASP A 315 27.01 -22.30 15.87
N ASP A 316 26.05 -22.56 16.77
CA ASP A 316 25.29 -23.81 16.72
C ASP A 316 24.45 -23.91 15.45
N ARG A 317 24.34 -25.15 14.95
CA ARG A 317 23.42 -25.48 13.85
C ARG A 317 22.01 -25.61 14.37
N VAL A 318 21.09 -24.94 13.68
CA VAL A 318 19.65 -24.96 13.95
C VAL A 318 18.95 -25.47 12.70
N ILE A 319 18.53 -26.73 12.72
CA ILE A 319 17.83 -27.38 11.61
C ILE A 319 16.32 -27.22 11.81
N ILE A 320 15.66 -26.51 10.90
CA ILE A 320 14.21 -26.39 10.86
C ILE A 320 13.60 -27.51 10.04
N ASN A 321 12.57 -28.18 10.56
CA ASN A 321 11.93 -29.31 9.89
C ASN A 321 10.50 -28.97 9.45
N TYR A 322 10.31 -28.70 8.16
CA TYR A 322 9.00 -28.37 7.58
C TYR A 322 8.02 -29.53 7.63
N ALA A 323 8.50 -30.76 7.40
CA ALA A 323 7.66 -31.96 7.42
C ALA A 323 7.01 -32.19 8.79
N SER A 324 7.71 -31.88 9.88
CA SER A 324 7.17 -31.89 11.23
C SER A 324 6.25 -30.70 11.48
N ALA A 325 6.68 -29.48 11.16
CA ALA A 325 5.93 -28.26 11.42
C ALA A 325 4.57 -28.21 10.69
N ASN A 326 4.50 -28.73 9.47
CA ASN A 326 3.25 -28.83 8.70
C ASN A 326 2.27 -29.90 9.22
N ARG A 327 2.68 -30.67 10.22
CA ARG A 327 1.84 -31.62 10.95
C ARG A 327 1.72 -31.29 12.44
N ASP A 328 2.04 -30.06 12.83
CA ASP A 328 1.92 -29.62 14.22
C ASP A 328 0.44 -29.60 14.66
N GLU A 329 0.11 -30.45 15.63
CA GLU A 329 -1.22 -30.57 16.24
C GLU A 329 -1.70 -29.25 16.87
N SER A 330 -0.81 -28.33 17.24
CA SER A 330 -1.21 -27.02 17.79
C SER A 330 -1.70 -26.04 16.72
N VAL A 331 -1.44 -26.31 15.44
CA VAL A 331 -1.82 -25.46 14.30
C VAL A 331 -2.85 -26.14 13.41
N PHE A 332 -2.69 -27.44 13.14
CA PHE A 332 -3.56 -28.19 12.25
C PHE A 332 -4.41 -29.18 13.05
N ALA A 333 -5.73 -29.04 13.00
CA ALA A 333 -6.65 -30.05 13.51
C ALA A 333 -6.51 -31.35 12.71
N ASP A 334 -6.42 -32.51 13.37
CA ASP A 334 -6.16 -33.82 12.73
C ASP A 334 -5.02 -33.75 11.69
N PRO A 335 -3.77 -33.45 12.10
CA PRO A 335 -2.69 -33.13 11.14
C PRO A 335 -2.28 -34.31 10.25
N ASP A 336 -2.47 -35.54 10.73
CA ASP A 336 -2.17 -36.78 10.00
C ASP A 336 -3.30 -37.19 9.03
N ARG A 337 -4.42 -36.45 9.00
CA ARG A 337 -5.49 -36.68 8.01
C ARG A 337 -5.28 -35.81 6.78
N PHE A 338 -5.20 -36.45 5.61
CA PHE A 338 -5.19 -35.76 4.32
C PHE A 338 -6.62 -35.35 3.92
N ASP A 339 -6.83 -34.04 3.76
CA ASP A 339 -8.12 -33.47 3.37
C ASP A 339 -7.98 -32.33 2.35
N ILE A 340 -8.32 -32.61 1.08
CA ILE A 340 -8.26 -31.63 -0.01
C ILE A 340 -9.22 -30.44 0.19
N THR A 341 -10.15 -30.56 1.15
CA THR A 341 -11.10 -29.51 1.53
C THR A 341 -10.76 -28.82 2.85
N ARG A 342 -9.56 -29.05 3.40
CA ARG A 342 -9.09 -28.40 4.63
C ARG A 342 -9.12 -26.87 4.49
N ASP A 343 -9.92 -26.21 5.33
CA ASP A 343 -9.97 -24.75 5.42
C ASP A 343 -9.16 -24.26 6.62
N THR A 344 -8.47 -23.13 6.42
CA THR A 344 -7.19 -22.76 7.06
C THR A 344 -6.09 -23.83 6.85
N ASN A 345 -5.12 -23.52 5.99
CA ASN A 345 -3.96 -24.38 5.72
C ASN A 345 -2.65 -23.55 5.76
N PRO A 346 -2.21 -23.08 6.94
CA PRO A 346 -1.02 -22.23 7.09
C PRO A 346 0.29 -23.04 7.01
N HIS A 347 0.45 -23.88 5.98
CA HIS A 347 1.69 -24.64 5.77
C HIS A 347 2.85 -23.70 5.39
N ILE A 348 4.07 -24.14 5.71
CA ILE A 348 5.30 -23.36 5.52
C ILE A 348 6.29 -24.04 4.55
N SER A 349 5.78 -24.92 3.70
CA SER A 349 6.55 -25.68 2.70
C SER A 349 7.26 -24.83 1.64
N PHE A 350 6.83 -23.58 1.45
CA PHE A 350 7.52 -22.59 0.61
C PHE A 350 8.55 -21.77 1.38
N GLY A 351 8.86 -22.13 2.63
CA GLY A 351 9.62 -21.30 3.55
C GLY A 351 8.76 -20.20 4.17
N ASP A 352 9.39 -19.40 5.04
CA ASP A 352 8.77 -18.28 5.74
C ASP A 352 9.83 -17.17 5.93
N GLY A 353 9.39 -15.94 6.16
CA GLY A 353 10.27 -14.78 6.34
C GLY A 353 11.13 -14.46 5.12
N THR A 354 12.39 -14.12 5.35
CA THR A 354 13.36 -13.65 4.35
C THR A 354 13.47 -14.58 3.14
N HIS A 355 13.41 -15.90 3.36
CA HIS A 355 13.61 -16.91 2.33
C HIS A 355 12.32 -17.56 1.82
N TYR A 356 11.19 -16.84 1.83
CA TYR A 356 9.99 -17.31 1.15
C TYR A 356 10.25 -17.58 -0.35
N CYS A 357 9.74 -18.69 -0.88
CA CYS A 357 10.05 -19.19 -2.22
C CYS A 357 9.67 -18.18 -3.32
N LEU A 358 10.63 -17.87 -4.20
CA LEU A 358 10.43 -16.98 -5.36
C LEU A 358 9.45 -17.57 -6.38
N GLY A 359 9.50 -18.88 -6.59
CA GLY A 359 8.69 -19.60 -7.58
C GLY A 359 7.33 -20.09 -7.09
N ALA A 360 6.87 -19.69 -5.90
CA ALA A 360 5.70 -20.29 -5.26
C ALA A 360 4.42 -20.21 -6.10
N ASN A 361 4.19 -19.09 -6.81
CA ASN A 361 3.04 -18.92 -7.69
C ASN A 361 3.19 -19.72 -8.99
N LEU A 362 4.41 -19.73 -9.54
CA LEU A 362 4.74 -20.46 -10.75
C LEU A 362 4.58 -21.98 -10.53
N ALA A 363 5.07 -22.52 -9.42
CA ALA A 363 4.93 -23.93 -9.06
C ALA A 363 3.46 -24.35 -8.95
N ARG A 364 2.64 -23.57 -8.23
CA ARG A 364 1.18 -23.82 -8.12
C ARG A 364 0.52 -23.89 -9.49
N LEU A 365 0.81 -22.89 -10.34
CA LEU A 365 0.22 -22.82 -11.68
C LEU A 365 0.62 -24.03 -12.54
N GLN A 366 1.89 -24.43 -12.53
CA GLN A 366 2.37 -25.60 -13.28
C GLN A 366 1.67 -26.89 -12.83
N VAL A 367 1.62 -27.14 -11.52
CA VAL A 367 1.03 -28.36 -10.97
C VAL A 367 -0.47 -28.41 -11.25
N GLN A 368 -1.18 -27.31 -11.04
CA GLN A 368 -2.62 -27.24 -11.31
C GLN A 368 -2.92 -27.44 -12.80
N THR A 369 -2.15 -26.81 -13.69
CA THR A 369 -2.39 -26.90 -15.14
C THR A 369 -2.13 -28.32 -15.65
N LEU A 370 -1.01 -28.93 -15.27
CA LEU A 370 -0.67 -30.29 -15.69
C LEU A 370 -1.66 -31.32 -15.15
N LEU A 371 -2.03 -31.25 -13.86
CA LEU A 371 -2.98 -32.20 -13.28
C LEU A 371 -4.39 -32.03 -13.85
N THR A 372 -4.80 -30.79 -14.20
CA THR A 372 -6.07 -30.54 -14.90
C THR A 372 -6.09 -31.24 -16.26
N GLU A 373 -5.07 -31.03 -17.10
CA GLU A 373 -4.99 -31.69 -18.41
C GLU A 373 -4.93 -33.22 -18.26
N LEU A 374 -4.12 -33.70 -17.32
CA LEU A 374 -3.94 -35.12 -17.04
C LEU A 374 -5.26 -35.79 -16.63
N PHE A 375 -5.98 -35.28 -15.64
CA PHE A 375 -7.24 -35.87 -15.18
C PHE A 375 -8.40 -35.66 -16.17
N THR A 376 -8.31 -34.66 -17.04
CA THR A 376 -9.28 -34.48 -18.13
C THR A 376 -9.09 -35.49 -19.26
N ARG A 377 -7.83 -35.76 -19.64
CA ARG A 377 -7.49 -36.65 -20.77
C ARG A 377 -7.38 -38.12 -20.38
N LEU A 378 -6.86 -38.38 -19.19
CA LEU A 378 -6.59 -39.70 -18.63
C LEU A 378 -7.33 -39.84 -17.27
N PRO A 379 -8.67 -39.79 -17.26
CA PRO A 379 -9.45 -39.77 -16.02
C PRO A 379 -9.30 -41.03 -15.16
N ASP A 380 -8.84 -42.13 -15.74
CA ASP A 380 -8.59 -43.41 -15.08
C ASP A 380 -7.12 -43.66 -14.71
N ILE A 381 -6.24 -42.65 -14.84
CA ILE A 381 -4.82 -42.79 -14.49
C ILE A 381 -4.61 -43.18 -13.03
N GLU A 382 -3.91 -44.27 -12.75
CA GLU A 382 -3.67 -44.72 -11.38
C GLU A 382 -2.26 -45.25 -11.19
N VAL A 383 -1.75 -45.12 -9.96
CA VAL A 383 -0.47 -45.72 -9.58
C VAL A 383 -0.61 -47.24 -9.63
N SER A 384 0.21 -47.89 -10.45
CA SER A 384 0.11 -49.32 -10.79
C SER A 384 1.09 -50.21 -10.03
N GLY A 385 2.06 -49.64 -9.32
CA GLY A 385 3.10 -50.34 -8.59
C GLY A 385 3.66 -49.53 -7.41
N GLU A 386 4.60 -50.11 -6.69
CA GLU A 386 5.24 -49.49 -5.52
C GLU A 386 6.12 -48.30 -5.93
N ALA A 387 5.97 -47.17 -5.22
CA ALA A 387 6.83 -46.01 -5.43
C ALA A 387 8.22 -46.26 -4.84
N SER A 388 9.26 -45.85 -5.57
CA SER A 388 10.63 -45.90 -5.06
C SER A 388 11.02 -44.52 -4.54
N HIS A 389 11.30 -44.41 -3.23
CA HIS A 389 11.69 -43.13 -2.61
C HIS A 389 13.19 -42.85 -2.76
N MET A 390 13.53 -41.57 -2.85
CA MET A 390 14.91 -41.10 -2.79
C MET A 390 15.42 -41.17 -1.35
N GLN A 391 16.63 -41.69 -1.13
CA GLN A 391 17.27 -41.62 0.18
C GLN A 391 17.86 -40.23 0.37
N SER A 392 17.07 -39.28 0.88
CA SER A 392 17.51 -37.91 1.14
C SER A 392 16.83 -37.35 2.38
N SER A 393 17.64 -36.79 3.29
CA SER A 393 17.14 -36.04 4.44
C SER A 393 16.80 -34.59 4.10
N PHE A 394 17.04 -34.15 2.87
CA PHE A 394 16.75 -32.79 2.40
C PHE A 394 15.51 -32.74 1.51
N MET A 395 15.43 -33.65 0.53
CA MET A 395 14.34 -33.71 -0.45
C MET A 395 13.43 -34.90 -0.20
N ASN A 396 12.12 -34.68 -0.22
CA ASN A 396 11.12 -35.74 -0.27
C ASN A 396 10.95 -36.22 -1.73
N GLY A 397 11.99 -36.86 -2.25
CA GLY A 397 12.08 -37.27 -3.64
C GLY A 397 11.42 -38.62 -3.91
N ILE A 398 10.81 -38.75 -5.09
CA ILE A 398 10.42 -40.05 -5.67
C ILE A 398 11.36 -40.32 -6.85
N LYS A 399 11.78 -41.57 -7.05
CA LYS A 399 12.66 -42.04 -8.14
C LYS A 399 11.89 -42.73 -9.26
N HIS A 400 10.90 -43.52 -8.88
CA HIS A 400 10.01 -44.23 -9.81
C HIS A 400 8.60 -44.21 -9.28
N LEU A 401 7.64 -43.91 -10.16
CA LEU A 401 6.21 -43.94 -9.85
C LEU A 401 5.45 -44.52 -11.05
N PRO A 402 5.34 -45.85 -11.16
CA PRO A 402 4.65 -46.48 -12.27
C PRO A 402 3.14 -46.15 -12.22
N VAL A 403 2.59 -45.72 -13.36
CA VAL A 403 1.16 -45.43 -13.52
C VAL A 403 0.60 -46.14 -14.76
N ARG A 404 -0.67 -46.51 -14.70
CA ARG A 404 -1.44 -47.06 -15.83
C ARG A 404 -2.70 -46.26 -16.10
N PHE A 405 -3.16 -46.25 -17.35
CA PHE A 405 -4.38 -45.56 -17.80
C PHE A 405 -4.87 -46.20 -19.09
N THR A 406 -6.13 -45.95 -19.47
CA THR A 406 -6.62 -46.36 -20.78
C THR A 406 -5.95 -45.51 -21.87
N PRO A 407 -5.33 -46.12 -22.90
CA PRO A 407 -4.76 -45.36 -24.01
C PRO A 407 -5.79 -44.43 -24.65
N ALA A 408 -5.44 -43.16 -24.82
CA ALA A 408 -6.27 -42.13 -25.43
C ALA A 408 -5.65 -41.65 -26.75
N GLU A 409 -6.47 -41.14 -27.67
CA GLU A 409 -5.97 -40.56 -28.92
C GLU A 409 -5.14 -39.30 -28.63
N ARG A 410 -3.99 -39.20 -29.29
CA ARG A 410 -3.19 -37.99 -29.32
C ARG A 410 -3.95 -36.89 -30.05
N ARG A 411 -4.11 -35.72 -29.40
CA ARG A 411 -4.79 -34.56 -30.02
C ARG A 411 -3.83 -33.70 -30.86
N GLY A 412 -2.54 -34.03 -30.80
CA GLY A 412 -1.48 -33.52 -31.66
C GLY A 412 -0.82 -32.27 -31.06
N PRO A 413 0.48 -32.03 -31.34
CA PRO A 413 1.11 -30.75 -31.04
C PRO A 413 0.68 -29.69 -32.07
N LEU A 414 0.64 -28.42 -31.65
CA LEU A 414 0.68 -27.29 -32.59
C LEU A 414 2.01 -27.40 -33.35
N VAL A 415 1.94 -27.51 -34.68
CA VAL A 415 3.12 -27.65 -35.55
C VAL A 415 3.98 -26.39 -35.46
N VAL A 416 5.19 -26.51 -34.92
CA VAL A 416 6.28 -25.58 -35.21
C VAL A 416 6.98 -26.10 -36.45
N ALA A 417 6.86 -25.38 -37.57
CA ALA A 417 7.67 -25.59 -38.76
C ALA A 417 8.69 -24.45 -38.87
N GLY A 418 9.96 -24.83 -38.99
CA GLY A 418 11.09 -23.91 -39.08
C GLY A 418 11.08 -23.06 -40.36
N VAL A 419 11.55 -21.82 -40.16
CA VAL A 419 12.37 -20.97 -41.04
C VAL A 419 12.13 -21.09 -42.56
N ASP A 420 11.50 -20.06 -43.12
CA ASP A 420 12.03 -19.37 -44.29
C ASP A 420 12.00 -17.85 -44.01
N LEU A 421 13.17 -17.23 -44.14
CA LEU A 421 13.38 -15.78 -44.15
C LEU A 421 13.08 -15.27 -45.57
N GLU A 422 12.02 -14.48 -45.74
CA GLU A 422 11.96 -13.50 -46.84
C GLU A 422 11.41 -12.16 -46.34
N ASP A 423 12.20 -11.12 -46.60
CA ASP A 423 11.96 -9.71 -46.32
C ASP A 423 10.68 -9.18 -46.99
N GLY A 424 9.88 -8.42 -46.24
CA GLY A 424 8.80 -7.58 -46.77
C GLY A 424 8.62 -6.33 -45.88
N PRO A 425 8.43 -5.14 -46.48
CA PRO A 425 8.77 -3.87 -45.84
C PRO A 425 7.78 -3.44 -44.76
N ALA A 426 8.30 -2.65 -43.82
CA ALA A 426 7.54 -1.89 -42.85
C ALA A 426 6.53 -0.95 -43.51
N GLU A 427 5.30 -0.93 -42.99
CA GLU A 427 4.34 0.16 -43.19
C GLU A 427 3.66 0.50 -41.86
N ASP A 428 4.09 1.64 -41.32
CA ASP A 428 3.37 2.78 -40.72
C ASP A 428 2.19 2.61 -39.76
N ASP A 429 2.33 3.40 -38.68
CA ASP A 429 1.33 3.89 -37.73
C ASP A 429 -0.04 4.21 -38.37
N VAL A 430 -1.09 3.53 -37.89
CA VAL A 430 -2.44 4.07 -37.91
C VAL A 430 -3.10 3.80 -36.55
N ALA A 431 -3.34 4.88 -35.80
CA ALA A 431 -4.17 4.88 -34.62
C ALA A 431 -5.58 4.37 -34.96
N ALA A 432 -6.02 3.28 -34.33
CA ALA A 432 -7.37 2.76 -34.47
C ALA A 432 -8.27 3.34 -33.36
N GLU A 433 -9.22 4.20 -33.76
CA GLU A 433 -10.44 4.47 -32.98
C GLU A 433 -11.25 3.17 -32.83
N GLN A 434 -11.67 2.85 -31.60
CA GLN A 434 -12.60 1.75 -31.33
C GLN A 434 -14.06 2.19 -31.58
N PRO A 435 -14.91 1.35 -32.20
CA PRO A 435 -16.31 1.67 -32.47
C PRO A 435 -17.20 1.45 -31.24
N ALA A 436 -18.12 2.41 -30.96
CA ALA A 436 -19.14 2.29 -29.92
C ALA A 436 -20.24 1.26 -30.30
N ALA A 437 -20.73 0.49 -29.32
CA ALA A 437 -21.77 -0.52 -29.49
C ALA A 437 -23.15 0.10 -29.86
N PRO A 438 -24.01 -0.61 -30.63
CA PRO A 438 -25.27 -0.06 -31.12
C PRO A 438 -26.37 -0.08 -30.04
N GLY A 439 -26.66 1.07 -29.43
CA GLY A 439 -27.83 1.30 -28.57
C GLY A 439 -29.05 1.84 -29.33
N HIS A 440 -30.27 1.70 -28.78
CA HIS A 440 -31.50 2.23 -29.39
C HIS A 440 -31.63 3.77 -29.31
N ALA A 441 -30.70 4.43 -28.62
CA ALA A 441 -30.53 5.89 -28.55
C ALA A 441 -31.79 6.67 -28.15
N THR A 442 -32.67 6.05 -27.36
CA THR A 442 -33.86 6.73 -26.83
C THR A 442 -33.41 7.72 -25.74
N PRO A 443 -33.84 9.00 -25.78
CA PRO A 443 -33.44 9.98 -24.78
C PRO A 443 -33.88 9.58 -23.36
N MET A 444 -32.99 9.76 -22.39
CA MET A 444 -33.27 9.63 -20.96
C MET A 444 -32.65 10.82 -20.24
N LEU A 445 -33.45 11.49 -19.42
CA LEU A 445 -32.98 12.54 -18.52
C LEU A 445 -33.07 12.00 -17.09
N VAL A 446 -31.96 11.97 -16.37
CA VAL A 446 -31.95 11.63 -14.95
C VAL A 446 -31.72 12.91 -14.15
N LEU A 447 -32.63 13.19 -13.22
CA LEU A 447 -32.62 14.39 -12.38
C LEU A 447 -32.34 14.03 -10.94
N PHE A 448 -31.59 14.88 -10.24
CA PHE A 448 -31.41 14.73 -8.81
C PHE A 448 -31.64 15.98 -7.98
N GLY A 449 -32.09 15.76 -6.74
CA GLY A 449 -32.14 16.76 -5.68
C GLY A 449 -31.43 16.24 -4.43
N SER A 450 -30.30 16.84 -4.03
CA SER A 450 -29.43 16.30 -2.98
C SER A 450 -28.63 17.42 -2.30
N ASN A 451 -28.58 17.44 -0.96
CA ASN A 451 -27.65 18.30 -0.20
C ASN A 451 -26.37 17.54 0.21
N PHE A 452 -26.46 16.22 0.42
CA PHE A 452 -25.35 15.40 0.93
C PHE A 452 -25.01 14.20 0.03
N GLY A 453 -25.31 14.26 -1.27
CA GLY A 453 -24.82 13.30 -2.27
C GLY A 453 -25.66 12.04 -2.48
N THR A 454 -26.40 11.51 -1.50
CA THR A 454 -27.10 10.21 -1.65
C THR A 454 -28.03 10.13 -2.86
N ALA A 455 -28.86 11.16 -3.12
CA ALA A 455 -29.76 11.14 -4.26
C ALA A 455 -29.05 11.40 -5.62
N GLU A 456 -27.86 11.99 -5.58
CA GLU A 456 -27.00 12.19 -6.76
C GLU A 456 -26.34 10.87 -7.17
N GLU A 457 -25.84 10.09 -6.20
CA GLU A 457 -25.31 8.75 -6.44
C GLU A 457 -26.36 7.82 -7.06
N VAL A 458 -27.59 7.84 -6.55
CA VAL A 458 -28.72 7.08 -7.15
C VAL A 458 -29.00 7.52 -8.59
N ALA A 459 -28.92 8.81 -8.89
CA ALA A 459 -29.13 9.31 -10.24
C ALA A 459 -28.03 8.87 -11.21
N ASP A 460 -26.76 8.87 -10.77
CA ASP A 460 -25.64 8.37 -11.57
C ASP A 460 -25.77 6.87 -11.85
N ASP A 461 -26.21 6.08 -10.86
CA ASP A 461 -26.48 4.65 -11.02
C ASP A 461 -27.57 4.39 -12.06
N LEU A 462 -28.70 5.11 -11.97
CA LEU A 462 -29.79 5.01 -12.94
C LEU A 462 -29.32 5.44 -14.34
N ALA A 463 -28.48 6.47 -14.43
CA ALA A 463 -27.96 6.94 -15.70
C ALA A 463 -27.05 5.91 -16.36
N ASN A 464 -26.17 5.29 -15.58
CA ASN A 464 -25.28 4.23 -16.05
C ASN A 464 -26.06 2.98 -16.47
N ALA A 465 -27.05 2.58 -15.67
CA ALA A 465 -27.95 1.48 -15.99
C ALA A 465 -28.74 1.75 -17.29
N GLY A 466 -29.12 2.99 -17.54
CA GLY A 466 -29.73 3.44 -18.80
C GLY A 466 -28.76 3.34 -19.99
N ARG A 467 -27.53 3.86 -19.86
CA ARG A 467 -26.50 3.78 -20.94
C ARG A 467 -26.20 2.33 -21.32
N ALA A 468 -26.03 1.45 -20.32
CA ALA A 468 -25.78 0.03 -20.52
C ALA A 468 -26.92 -0.69 -21.27
N ARG A 469 -28.14 -0.16 -21.18
CA ARG A 469 -29.34 -0.67 -21.88
C ARG A 469 -29.60 0.01 -23.22
N GLY A 470 -28.71 0.93 -23.65
CA GLY A 470 -28.76 1.56 -24.97
C GLY A 470 -29.48 2.91 -25.05
N PHE A 471 -29.77 3.55 -23.92
CA PHE A 471 -30.35 4.91 -23.89
C PHE A 471 -29.30 6.00 -24.16
N ASP A 472 -29.75 7.13 -24.69
CA ASP A 472 -28.98 8.39 -24.74
C ASP A 472 -29.26 9.21 -23.48
N VAL A 473 -28.34 9.15 -22.50
CA VAL A 473 -28.60 9.61 -21.14
C VAL A 473 -27.93 10.94 -20.81
N ARG A 474 -28.71 11.89 -20.29
CA ARG A 474 -28.24 13.13 -19.66
C ARG A 474 -28.56 13.12 -18.17
N VAL A 475 -27.68 13.69 -17.35
CA VAL A 475 -27.89 13.89 -15.91
C VAL A 475 -27.90 15.39 -15.62
N SER A 476 -28.80 15.85 -14.74
CA SER A 476 -28.93 17.27 -14.36
C SER A 476 -29.52 17.42 -12.97
N THR A 477 -29.39 18.59 -12.34
CA THR A 477 -30.13 18.89 -11.10
C THR A 477 -31.60 19.20 -11.39
N LEU A 478 -32.46 19.06 -10.37
CA LEU A 478 -33.89 19.41 -10.50
C LEU A 478 -34.09 20.89 -10.89
N ASP A 479 -33.34 21.81 -10.30
CA ASP A 479 -33.49 23.26 -10.57
C ASP A 479 -33.06 23.68 -11.98
N GLU A 480 -32.15 22.94 -12.60
CA GLU A 480 -31.72 23.18 -13.99
C GLU A 480 -32.76 22.68 -15.01
N ALA A 481 -33.62 21.74 -14.62
CA ALA A 481 -34.66 21.18 -15.46
C ALA A 481 -35.96 22.00 -15.49
N VAL A 482 -36.01 23.12 -14.75
CA VAL A 482 -37.15 24.07 -14.78
C VAL A 482 -37.35 24.57 -16.20
N ASP A 483 -38.59 24.46 -16.70
CA ASP A 483 -38.99 24.79 -18.09
C ASP A 483 -38.33 23.94 -19.20
N ASP A 484 -37.54 22.89 -18.88
CA ASP A 484 -36.81 22.07 -19.86
C ASP A 484 -37.05 20.54 -19.68
N LEU A 485 -38.22 20.14 -19.17
CA LEU A 485 -38.57 18.72 -19.08
C LEU A 485 -38.92 18.15 -20.48
N PRO A 486 -38.21 17.10 -20.95
CA PRO A 486 -38.43 16.55 -22.28
C PRO A 486 -39.73 15.74 -22.36
N THR A 487 -40.43 15.86 -23.48
CA THR A 487 -41.61 15.04 -23.83
C THR A 487 -41.25 13.82 -24.68
N GLN A 488 -40.01 13.73 -25.14
CA GLN A 488 -39.45 12.57 -25.84
C GLN A 488 -38.62 11.74 -24.86
N GLY A 489 -38.82 10.43 -24.85
CA GLY A 489 -38.08 9.53 -23.95
C GLY A 489 -38.66 9.43 -22.54
N VAL A 490 -37.79 9.44 -21.52
CA VAL A 490 -38.17 9.30 -20.11
C VAL A 490 -37.37 10.23 -19.20
N VAL A 491 -38.00 10.69 -18.11
CA VAL A 491 -37.37 11.43 -17.02
C VAL A 491 -37.35 10.58 -15.74
N LEU A 492 -36.18 10.24 -15.21
CA LEU A 492 -36.04 9.57 -13.92
C LEU A 492 -35.58 10.59 -12.87
N ILE A 493 -36.16 10.57 -11.68
CA ILE A 493 -35.86 11.56 -10.64
C ILE A 493 -35.47 10.84 -9.36
N ALA A 494 -34.27 11.11 -8.84
CA ALA A 494 -33.83 10.70 -7.51
C ALA A 494 -33.74 11.93 -6.60
N THR A 495 -34.54 12.02 -5.54
CA THR A 495 -34.52 13.23 -4.69
C THR A 495 -34.64 12.93 -3.21
N ALA A 496 -33.94 13.72 -2.39
CA ALA A 496 -33.96 13.62 -0.93
C ALA A 496 -34.99 14.59 -0.30
N THR A 497 -35.23 14.44 1.01
CA THR A 497 -35.96 15.44 1.80
C THR A 497 -35.16 15.88 3.01
N TYR A 498 -35.23 17.17 3.35
CA TYR A 498 -34.53 17.74 4.51
C TYR A 498 -35.54 18.47 5.39
N ASN A 499 -35.89 17.90 6.55
CA ASN A 499 -36.95 18.43 7.43
C ASN A 499 -38.27 18.75 6.70
N GLY A 500 -38.62 17.94 5.69
CA GLY A 500 -39.83 18.09 4.89
C GLY A 500 -39.73 19.11 3.76
N THR A 501 -38.59 19.80 3.61
CA THR A 501 -38.35 20.76 2.52
C THR A 501 -37.54 20.13 1.37
N PRO A 502 -37.59 20.72 0.16
CA PRO A 502 -36.69 20.36 -0.93
C PRO A 502 -35.20 20.51 -0.55
N PRO A 503 -34.33 19.72 -1.19
CA PRO A 503 -32.91 20.00 -1.32
C PRO A 503 -32.64 21.36 -1.97
N ASP A 504 -31.48 21.95 -1.70
CA ASP A 504 -31.10 23.29 -2.14
C ASP A 504 -31.09 23.41 -3.67
N ASN A 505 -30.69 22.34 -4.37
CA ASN A 505 -30.70 22.24 -5.84
C ASN A 505 -32.05 21.76 -6.43
N ALA A 506 -33.12 21.81 -5.65
CA ALA A 506 -34.48 21.45 -6.04
C ALA A 506 -35.55 22.48 -5.60
N VAL A 507 -35.14 23.61 -5.01
CA VAL A 507 -36.05 24.63 -4.49
C VAL A 507 -36.82 25.32 -5.61
N ARG A 508 -36.13 25.73 -6.69
CA ARG A 508 -36.78 26.39 -7.83
C ARG A 508 -37.73 25.45 -8.54
N PHE A 509 -37.34 24.18 -8.66
CA PHE A 509 -38.21 23.15 -9.22
C PHE A 509 -39.47 22.94 -8.37
N ALA A 510 -39.32 22.90 -7.04
CA ALA A 510 -40.44 22.81 -6.11
C ALA A 510 -41.42 23.98 -6.28
N GLU A 511 -40.91 25.22 -6.36
CA GLU A 511 -41.73 26.42 -6.60
C GLU A 511 -42.43 26.40 -7.97
N TRP A 512 -41.72 25.92 -9.00
CA TRP A 512 -42.25 25.81 -10.36
C TRP A 512 -43.45 24.84 -10.44
N ILE A 513 -43.31 23.61 -9.92
CA ILE A 513 -44.39 22.60 -9.97
C ILE A 513 -45.55 22.89 -8.99
N THR A 514 -45.34 23.74 -7.99
CA THR A 514 -46.38 24.09 -7.01
C THR A 514 -47.09 25.39 -7.36
N ALA A 515 -46.35 26.48 -7.51
CA ALA A 515 -46.91 27.83 -7.64
C ALA A 515 -47.14 28.25 -9.09
N GLN A 516 -46.25 27.87 -10.02
CA GLN A 516 -46.37 28.25 -11.43
C GLN A 516 -47.26 27.27 -12.22
N ALA A 517 -47.31 26.02 -11.76
CA ALA A 517 -48.19 24.96 -12.27
C ALA A 517 -48.13 24.82 -13.81
N PRO A 518 -46.95 24.47 -14.35
CA PRO A 518 -46.74 24.29 -15.80
C PRO A 518 -47.60 23.14 -16.36
N ASP A 519 -47.91 23.19 -17.65
CA ASP A 519 -48.50 22.05 -18.37
C ASP A 519 -47.38 21.06 -18.73
N LEU A 520 -47.43 19.85 -18.14
CA LEU A 520 -46.45 18.79 -18.35
C LEU A 520 -46.99 17.64 -19.19
N SER A 521 -48.06 17.90 -19.95
CA SER A 521 -48.66 16.94 -20.87
C SER A 521 -47.61 16.35 -21.82
N GLY A 522 -47.44 15.03 -21.77
CA GLY A 522 -46.51 14.28 -22.63
C GLY A 522 -45.16 13.97 -22.00
N VAL A 523 -44.84 14.50 -20.81
CA VAL A 523 -43.67 14.06 -20.03
C VAL A 523 -43.95 12.69 -19.40
N LYS A 524 -43.01 11.74 -19.53
CA LYS A 524 -43.08 10.42 -18.90
C LYS A 524 -42.03 10.32 -17.80
N PHE A 525 -42.40 9.92 -16.59
CA PHE A 525 -41.48 9.98 -15.45
C PHE A 525 -41.53 8.82 -14.45
N GLY A 526 -40.48 8.68 -13.65
CA GLY A 526 -40.42 7.84 -12.45
C GLY A 526 -39.62 8.52 -11.33
N VAL A 527 -39.98 8.26 -10.07
CA VAL A 527 -39.36 8.93 -8.90
C VAL A 527 -38.86 7.89 -7.90
N PHE A 528 -37.62 8.05 -7.43
CA PHE A 528 -37.07 7.37 -6.27
C PHE A 528 -36.76 8.39 -5.16
N GLY A 529 -37.34 8.18 -3.99
CA GLY A 529 -37.20 9.08 -2.85
C GLY A 529 -36.15 8.60 -1.86
N CYS A 530 -35.21 9.47 -1.48
CA CYS A 530 -34.21 9.21 -0.46
C CYS A 530 -34.65 9.83 0.87
N GLY A 531 -35.07 9.01 1.83
CA GLY A 531 -35.61 9.46 3.12
C GLY A 531 -34.95 8.77 4.30
N ASN A 532 -35.28 9.21 5.51
CA ASN A 532 -34.84 8.55 6.74
C ASN A 532 -35.99 8.53 7.77
N HIS A 533 -36.43 7.33 8.18
CA HIS A 533 -37.61 7.17 9.04
C HIS A 533 -37.43 7.72 10.46
N GLU A 534 -36.20 7.98 10.91
CA GLU A 534 -35.93 8.61 12.20
C GLU A 534 -36.52 10.04 12.27
N TRP A 535 -36.75 10.67 11.11
CA TRP A 535 -37.52 11.92 10.97
C TRP A 535 -38.97 11.63 10.55
N ALA A 536 -39.66 10.78 11.31
CA ALA A 536 -41.00 10.27 10.99
C ALA A 536 -42.04 11.31 10.51
N PRO A 537 -42.13 12.54 11.08
CA PRO A 537 -43.12 13.53 10.61
C PRO A 537 -42.88 14.04 9.19
N THR A 538 -41.66 13.91 8.67
CA THR A 538 -41.24 14.47 7.38
C THR A 538 -40.64 13.43 6.45
N PHE A 539 -40.76 12.15 6.79
CA PHE A 539 -40.19 11.04 6.01
C PHE A 539 -40.78 11.02 4.60
N GLN A 540 -39.93 11.15 3.58
CA GLN A 540 -40.29 11.14 2.15
C GLN A 540 -41.20 12.30 1.67
N ASP A 541 -41.33 13.39 2.44
CA ASP A 541 -42.27 14.48 2.13
C ASP A 541 -42.02 15.15 0.77
N PHE A 542 -40.78 15.57 0.49
CA PHE A 542 -40.47 16.21 -0.78
C PHE A 542 -40.57 15.26 -1.99
N PRO A 543 -40.02 14.03 -1.95
CA PRO A 543 -40.23 13.04 -3.01
C PRO A 543 -41.71 12.74 -3.29
N ARG A 544 -42.54 12.65 -2.25
CA ARG A 544 -44.01 12.51 -2.37
C ARG A 544 -44.64 13.70 -3.08
N LEU A 545 -44.21 14.92 -2.74
CA LEU A 545 -44.68 16.14 -3.38
C LEU A 545 -44.36 16.13 -4.88
N VAL A 546 -43.11 15.84 -5.26
CA VAL A 546 -42.66 15.80 -6.66
C VAL A 546 -43.47 14.77 -7.46
N ASP A 547 -43.54 13.54 -6.95
CA ASP A 547 -44.25 12.43 -7.62
C ASP A 547 -45.75 12.70 -7.81
N SER A 548 -46.41 13.31 -6.82
CA SER A 548 -47.84 13.63 -6.91
C SER A 548 -48.11 14.84 -7.82
N ARG A 549 -47.29 15.90 -7.71
CA ARG A 549 -47.50 17.15 -8.45
C ARG A 549 -47.22 17.01 -9.94
N LEU A 550 -46.21 16.23 -10.34
CA LEU A 550 -45.96 16.00 -11.76
C LEU A 550 -47.15 15.31 -12.45
N GLU A 551 -47.77 14.34 -11.79
CA GLU A 551 -48.98 13.67 -12.29
C GLU A 551 -50.19 14.62 -12.37
N GLU A 552 -50.42 15.44 -11.34
CA GLU A 552 -51.50 16.44 -11.34
C GLU A 552 -51.36 17.50 -12.44
N LEU A 553 -50.13 17.79 -12.88
CA LEU A 553 -49.80 18.73 -13.96
C LEU A 553 -49.80 18.10 -15.36
N GLY A 554 -50.17 16.82 -15.49
CA GLY A 554 -50.37 16.15 -16.78
C GLY A 554 -49.23 15.23 -17.23
N ALA A 555 -48.16 15.08 -16.44
CA ALA A 555 -47.12 14.08 -16.72
C ALA A 555 -47.63 12.66 -16.44
N THR A 556 -47.11 11.66 -17.18
CA THR A 556 -47.49 10.25 -17.03
C THR A 556 -46.47 9.50 -16.18
N ARG A 557 -46.90 8.99 -15.03
CA ARG A 557 -46.08 8.12 -14.16
C ARG A 557 -45.91 6.75 -14.80
N LEU A 558 -44.67 6.29 -15.01
CA LEU A 558 -44.36 4.99 -15.63
C LEU A 558 -44.27 3.84 -14.61
N HIS A 559 -43.87 4.14 -13.38
CA HIS A 559 -43.77 3.16 -12.30
C HIS A 559 -44.05 3.83 -10.95
N SER A 560 -44.51 3.06 -9.95
CA SER A 560 -44.75 3.58 -8.60
C SER A 560 -43.48 4.18 -8.00
N ARG A 561 -43.62 5.24 -7.20
CA ARG A 561 -42.49 5.86 -6.51
C ARG A 561 -41.80 4.86 -5.58
N GLY A 562 -40.47 4.79 -5.64
CA GLY A 562 -39.65 4.05 -4.67
C GLY A 562 -39.38 4.88 -3.42
N GLU A 563 -39.32 4.24 -2.26
CA GLU A 563 -39.03 4.89 -0.97
C GLU A 563 -37.81 4.22 -0.35
N GLY A 564 -36.63 4.80 -0.53
CA GLY A 564 -35.40 4.33 0.14
C GLY A 564 -35.28 4.92 1.54
N ASP A 565 -34.92 4.08 2.51
CA ASP A 565 -34.73 4.49 3.90
C ASP A 565 -33.27 4.35 4.36
N VAL A 566 -32.59 5.48 4.50
CA VAL A 566 -31.15 5.56 4.86
C VAL A 566 -30.86 5.01 6.26
N ALA A 567 -31.86 4.94 7.15
CA ALA A 567 -31.71 4.31 8.46
C ALA A 567 -31.95 2.78 8.45
N ALA A 568 -32.27 2.19 7.29
CA ALA A 568 -32.59 0.78 7.12
C ALA A 568 -31.80 0.16 5.94
N ASP A 569 -32.45 -0.67 5.11
CA ASP A 569 -31.82 -1.37 3.97
C ASP A 569 -32.04 -0.59 2.66
N PHE A 570 -31.49 0.64 2.61
CA PHE A 570 -31.66 1.57 1.50
C PHE A 570 -31.32 0.94 0.13
N ASP A 571 -30.21 0.20 0.06
CA ASP A 571 -29.78 -0.48 -1.18
C ASP A 571 -30.78 -1.56 -1.62
N GLY A 572 -31.34 -2.30 -0.65
CA GLY A 572 -32.39 -3.28 -0.92
C GLY A 572 -33.68 -2.64 -1.46
N ASP A 573 -34.06 -1.48 -0.91
CA ASP A 573 -35.21 -0.70 -1.38
C ASP A 573 -35.00 -0.21 -2.82
N LEU A 574 -33.79 0.29 -3.13
CA LEU A 574 -33.42 0.73 -4.47
C LEU A 574 -33.39 -0.42 -5.48
N GLN A 575 -32.74 -1.54 -5.14
CA GLN A 575 -32.66 -2.70 -6.02
C GLN A 575 -34.04 -3.28 -6.33
N THR A 576 -34.92 -3.34 -5.32
CA THR A 576 -36.31 -3.80 -5.49
C THR A 576 -37.06 -2.89 -6.47
N TRP A 577 -36.91 -1.58 -6.33
CA TRP A 577 -37.55 -0.61 -7.19
C TRP A 577 -37.01 -0.66 -8.63
N GLU A 578 -35.70 -0.67 -8.83
CA GLU A 578 -35.08 -0.73 -10.16
C GLU A 578 -35.47 -1.99 -10.93
N THR A 579 -35.48 -3.15 -10.26
CA THR A 579 -35.84 -4.44 -10.86
C THR A 579 -37.26 -4.39 -11.45
N ALA A 580 -38.17 -3.68 -10.79
CA ALA A 580 -39.54 -3.48 -11.26
C ALA A 580 -39.68 -2.33 -12.27
N LEU A 581 -38.82 -1.30 -12.19
CA LEU A 581 -38.84 -0.12 -13.07
C LEU A 581 -38.54 -0.48 -14.52
N TRP A 582 -37.44 -1.22 -14.78
CA TRP A 582 -36.94 -1.44 -16.15
C TRP A 582 -37.97 -2.12 -17.07
N PRO A 583 -38.69 -3.18 -16.67
CA PRO A 583 -39.74 -3.77 -17.48
C PRO A 583 -40.89 -2.80 -17.79
N SER A 584 -41.35 -2.01 -16.80
CA SER A 584 -42.41 -1.02 -17.00
C SER A 584 -42.00 0.08 -17.98
N LEU A 585 -40.74 0.49 -17.93
CA LEU A 585 -40.17 1.50 -18.80
C LEU A 585 -40.04 0.98 -20.25
N ALA A 586 -39.59 -0.27 -20.42
CA ALA A 586 -39.52 -0.93 -21.73
C ALA A 586 -40.90 -1.01 -22.42
N GLU A 587 -41.94 -1.43 -21.67
CA GLU A 587 -43.31 -1.52 -22.16
C GLU A 587 -43.86 -0.14 -22.57
N ALA A 588 -43.67 0.89 -21.74
CA ALA A 588 -44.21 2.23 -21.98
C ALA A 588 -43.51 3.01 -23.10
N LEU A 589 -42.28 2.63 -23.45
CA LEU A 589 -41.52 3.22 -24.55
C LEU A 589 -41.50 2.34 -25.82
N GLY A 590 -41.92 1.08 -25.72
CA GLY A 590 -41.94 0.14 -26.85
C GLY A 590 -40.53 -0.25 -27.32
N ILE A 591 -39.58 -0.39 -26.39
CA ILE A 591 -38.17 -0.68 -26.65
C ILE A 591 -37.78 -2.06 -26.10
N ASP A 592 -36.82 -2.72 -26.76
CA ASP A 592 -36.21 -3.95 -26.27
C ASP A 592 -34.93 -3.62 -25.50
N LEU A 593 -34.86 -4.01 -24.22
CA LEU A 593 -33.72 -3.72 -23.35
C LEU A 593 -32.53 -4.67 -23.57
N GLY A 594 -32.66 -5.68 -24.45
CA GLY A 594 -31.60 -6.65 -24.76
C GLY A 594 -31.22 -7.56 -23.58
N ALA A 595 -30.47 -8.63 -23.86
CA ALA A 595 -29.82 -9.42 -22.81
C ALA A 595 -28.56 -8.67 -22.34
N VAL A 596 -28.50 -8.31 -21.06
CA VAL A 596 -27.28 -7.76 -20.45
C VAL A 596 -26.29 -8.92 -20.29
N ALA A 597 -25.50 -9.17 -21.34
CA ALA A 597 -24.33 -10.02 -21.29
C ALA A 597 -23.16 -9.21 -21.82
N GLY A 598 -22.22 -8.88 -20.94
CA GLY A 598 -21.02 -8.16 -21.34
C GLY A 598 -20.01 -8.16 -20.22
N SER A 599 -18.87 -8.82 -20.45
CA SER A 599 -17.66 -8.73 -19.66
C SER A 599 -17.37 -7.28 -19.29
N TYR A 600 -17.27 -7.02 -17.99
CA TYR A 600 -16.94 -5.70 -17.48
C TYR A 600 -15.48 -5.36 -17.81
N GLU A 601 -15.25 -4.26 -18.53
CA GLU A 601 -13.94 -3.63 -18.62
C GLU A 601 -13.83 -2.53 -17.56
N PRO A 602 -12.69 -2.44 -16.82
CA PRO A 602 -12.47 -1.38 -15.84
C PRO A 602 -12.55 0.01 -16.50
N ARG A 603 -13.33 0.93 -15.91
CA ARG A 603 -13.52 2.30 -16.40
C ARG A 603 -12.33 3.20 -16.06
N LEU A 604 -11.57 2.81 -15.04
CA LEU A 604 -10.33 3.45 -14.62
C LEU A 604 -9.13 2.57 -14.96
N ARG A 605 -8.07 3.20 -15.43
CA ARG A 605 -6.75 2.59 -15.61
C ARG A 605 -5.72 3.35 -14.78
N ILE A 606 -4.82 2.61 -14.15
CA ILE A 606 -3.75 3.19 -13.34
C ILE A 606 -2.41 3.11 -14.08
N GLU A 607 -1.76 4.26 -14.25
CA GLU A 607 -0.41 4.36 -14.78
C GLU A 607 0.58 4.62 -13.65
N PHE A 608 1.54 3.71 -13.44
CA PHE A 608 2.64 3.94 -12.50
C PHE A 608 3.72 4.80 -13.17
N LEU A 609 4.07 5.89 -12.52
CA LEU A 609 5.03 6.88 -13.03
C LEU A 609 6.42 6.67 -12.40
N PRO A 610 7.52 6.79 -13.17
CA PRO A 610 8.89 6.66 -12.66
C PRO A 610 9.21 7.61 -11.49
N SER A 611 10.00 7.12 -10.54
CA SER A 611 10.37 7.80 -9.28
C SER A 611 11.33 8.98 -9.46
N ASP A 612 11.86 9.19 -10.66
CA ASP A 612 13.08 9.96 -10.93
C ASP A 612 12.88 11.26 -11.71
N ARG A 613 11.64 11.72 -11.89
CA ARG A 613 11.41 13.11 -12.34
C ARG A 613 11.05 14.02 -11.16
N PRO A 614 11.87 15.04 -10.86
CA PRO A 614 11.50 16.05 -9.88
C PRO A 614 10.15 16.68 -10.27
N SER A 615 9.35 17.00 -9.26
CA SER A 615 8.04 17.62 -9.45
C SER A 615 8.20 18.95 -10.19
N PRO A 616 7.37 19.24 -11.22
CA PRO A 616 7.33 20.56 -11.87
C PRO A 616 7.09 21.71 -10.87
N PHE A 617 6.50 21.42 -9.70
CA PHE A 617 6.33 22.37 -8.60
C PHE A 617 7.63 22.66 -7.82
N VAL A 618 8.54 21.68 -7.72
CA VAL A 618 9.85 21.86 -7.07
C VAL A 618 10.77 22.67 -7.99
N GLU A 619 10.70 22.42 -9.31
CA GLU A 619 11.38 23.23 -10.33
C GLU A 619 10.83 24.67 -10.41
N SER A 620 9.51 24.86 -10.27
CA SER A 620 8.91 26.21 -10.29
C SER A 620 9.31 27.09 -9.10
N LEU A 621 9.83 26.49 -8.03
CA LEU A 621 10.31 27.17 -6.82
C LEU A 621 11.85 27.30 -6.76
N ASP A 622 12.59 26.83 -7.77
CA ASP A 622 14.07 26.72 -7.76
C ASP A 622 14.61 25.98 -6.52
N ALA A 623 13.86 24.99 -6.02
CA ALA A 623 14.20 24.22 -4.84
C ALA A 623 15.29 23.18 -5.12
N ARG A 624 16.35 23.21 -4.32
CA ARG A 624 17.53 22.34 -4.44
C ARG A 624 17.61 21.37 -3.26
N PRO A 625 18.19 20.17 -3.46
CA PRO A 625 18.42 19.23 -2.37
C PRO A 625 19.46 19.78 -1.39
N MET A 626 19.16 19.72 -0.09
CA MET A 626 20.02 20.13 1.03
C MET A 626 20.10 19.01 2.07
N ARG A 627 21.30 18.66 2.53
CA ARG A 627 21.52 17.57 3.50
C ARG A 627 21.48 18.09 4.94
N ILE A 628 20.78 17.37 5.81
CA ILE A 628 20.73 17.66 7.24
C ILE A 628 22.02 17.18 7.90
N ILE A 629 22.73 18.10 8.55
CA ILE A 629 24.06 17.85 9.14
C ILE A 629 24.04 17.77 10.68
N GLU A 630 22.98 18.26 11.34
CA GLU A 630 22.80 18.24 12.80
C GLU A 630 21.33 18.53 13.17
N THR A 631 20.83 17.99 14.29
CA THR A 631 19.50 18.32 14.87
C THR A 631 19.59 18.45 16.40
N ARG A 632 18.80 19.37 17.02
CA ARG A 632 18.79 19.59 18.49
C ARG A 632 17.46 20.17 19.02
N GLU A 633 16.99 19.69 20.17
CA GLU A 633 15.77 20.13 20.88
C GLU A 633 15.95 21.46 21.65
N LEU A 634 14.91 22.33 21.68
CA LEU A 634 14.97 23.71 22.22
C LEU A 634 14.30 23.92 23.59
N THR A 635 13.53 22.96 24.08
CA THR A 635 12.97 23.00 25.44
C THR A 635 13.68 21.97 26.29
N THR A 636 13.88 22.26 27.58
CA THR A 636 14.41 21.29 28.54
C THR A 636 13.22 20.69 29.32
N PRO A 637 12.84 19.42 29.08
CA PRO A 637 11.64 18.82 29.67
C PRO A 637 11.63 18.82 31.21
N ASP A 638 12.82 18.82 31.83
CA ASP A 638 13.02 18.73 33.28
C ASP A 638 13.37 20.08 33.97
N GLY A 639 13.04 21.20 33.33
CA GLY A 639 13.31 22.53 33.89
C GLY A 639 12.45 22.87 35.13
N PRO A 640 12.85 23.88 35.94
CA PRO A 640 12.18 24.27 37.19
C PRO A 640 10.73 24.81 37.02
N VAL A 641 10.24 24.94 35.79
CA VAL A 641 8.84 25.25 35.47
C VAL A 641 8.39 24.33 34.34
N ALA A 642 7.27 23.63 34.52
CA ALA A 642 6.69 22.77 33.50
C ALA A 642 6.31 23.56 32.23
N VAL A 643 6.86 23.15 31.10
CA VAL A 643 6.57 23.70 29.77
C VAL A 643 6.07 22.60 28.85
N ARG A 644 4.83 22.72 28.36
CA ARG A 644 4.31 21.88 27.27
C ARG A 644 5.09 22.17 25.97
N PRO A 645 5.28 21.18 25.07
CA PRO A 645 5.40 21.45 23.63
C PRO A 645 4.07 22.03 23.12
N VAL A 646 4.03 23.21 22.47
CA VAL A 646 2.79 24.03 22.29
C VAL A 646 2.59 24.63 20.87
N ARG A 647 1.29 24.77 20.48
CA ARG A 647 0.55 25.69 19.53
C ARG A 647 -0.99 25.69 19.82
N HIS A 648 -1.84 26.41 19.06
CA HIS A 648 -3.32 26.49 19.13
C HIS A 648 -4.01 26.70 17.71
N VAL A 649 -5.36 26.67 17.50
CA VAL A 649 -6.04 26.92 16.17
C VAL A 649 -7.51 27.42 16.21
N GLU A 650 -7.74 28.73 16.27
CA GLU A 650 -8.96 29.35 15.73
C GLU A 650 -8.92 29.36 14.19
N LEU A 651 -10.04 29.05 13.53
CA LEU A 651 -10.15 29.21 12.09
C LEU A 651 -10.63 30.63 11.81
N GLN A 652 -9.70 31.45 11.35
CA GLN A 652 -10.02 32.74 10.75
C GLN A 652 -10.83 32.47 9.49
N LEU A 653 -12.07 32.96 9.43
CA LEU A 653 -12.86 32.89 8.20
C LEU A 653 -12.18 33.77 7.14
N PRO A 654 -12.02 33.29 5.89
CA PRO A 654 -11.51 34.12 4.80
C PRO A 654 -12.31 35.42 4.67
N LYS A 655 -11.68 36.52 4.24
CA LYS A 655 -12.38 37.81 4.04
C LYS A 655 -13.61 37.61 3.14
N GLY A 656 -14.80 37.93 3.67
CA GLY A 656 -16.08 37.81 2.96
C GLY A 656 -16.89 36.56 3.31
N VAL A 657 -16.32 35.59 4.03
CA VAL A 657 -17.04 34.42 4.55
C VAL A 657 -17.66 34.76 5.90
N THR A 658 -18.98 34.63 6.01
CA THR A 658 -19.75 34.86 7.24
C THR A 658 -20.52 33.59 7.61
N TYR A 659 -21.00 33.50 8.85
CA TYR A 659 -21.84 32.40 9.32
C TYR A 659 -22.87 32.94 10.31
N GLN A 660 -23.86 32.12 10.68
CA GLN A 660 -24.81 32.33 11.76
C GLN A 660 -24.64 31.26 12.84
N ALA A 661 -25.02 31.61 14.08
CA ALA A 661 -25.08 30.62 15.14
C ALA A 661 -26.17 29.59 14.82
N GLY A 662 -25.78 28.33 14.63
CA GLY A 662 -26.66 27.27 14.13
C GLY A 662 -26.23 26.69 12.77
N ASP A 663 -25.33 27.37 12.04
CA ASP A 663 -24.73 26.86 10.81
C ASP A 663 -23.77 25.68 11.08
N HIS A 664 -23.40 24.94 10.04
CA HIS A 664 -22.48 23.79 10.13
C HIS A 664 -21.16 24.06 9.37
N LEU A 665 -20.03 23.63 9.94
CA LEU A 665 -18.71 23.63 9.31
C LEU A 665 -18.41 22.24 8.75
N GLY A 666 -18.25 22.12 7.43
CA GLY A 666 -17.79 20.90 6.78
C GLY A 666 -16.27 20.74 6.87
N VAL A 667 -15.80 19.59 7.34
CA VAL A 667 -14.38 19.22 7.42
C VAL A 667 -14.17 17.94 6.62
N ILE A 668 -13.27 17.98 5.64
CA ILE A 668 -12.88 16.80 4.87
C ILE A 668 -11.87 16.00 5.72
N PRO A 669 -12.16 14.73 6.08
CA PRO A 669 -11.22 13.91 6.85
C PRO A 669 -10.15 13.28 5.95
N HIS A 670 -9.26 12.48 6.54
CA HIS A 670 -8.28 11.65 5.83
C HIS A 670 -8.27 10.25 6.47
N ASN A 671 -8.04 9.20 5.68
CA ASN A 671 -7.86 7.85 6.23
C ASN A 671 -6.54 7.76 7.02
N SER A 672 -6.53 6.94 8.09
CA SER A 672 -5.33 6.74 8.90
C SER A 672 -4.24 5.96 8.14
N ASP A 673 -2.96 6.20 8.47
CA ASP A 673 -1.83 5.46 7.88
C ASP A 673 -1.95 3.94 8.05
N ALA A 674 -2.56 3.46 9.14
CA ALA A 674 -2.82 2.04 9.36
C ALA A 674 -3.84 1.48 8.34
N LEU A 675 -4.87 2.24 7.99
CA LEU A 675 -5.84 1.85 6.95
C LEU A 675 -5.20 1.90 5.56
N VAL A 676 -4.40 2.93 5.28
CA VAL A 676 -3.64 3.02 4.02
C VAL A 676 -2.71 1.81 3.89
N ALA A 677 -2.01 1.42 4.96
CA ALA A 677 -1.11 0.27 4.96
C ALA A 677 -1.83 -1.05 4.65
N ARG A 678 -3.06 -1.24 5.19
CA ARG A 678 -3.89 -2.42 4.87
C ARG A 678 -4.19 -2.51 3.37
N VAL A 679 -4.59 -1.40 2.75
CA VAL A 679 -4.86 -1.34 1.31
C VAL A 679 -3.58 -1.61 0.52
N THR A 680 -2.47 -0.93 0.83
CA THR A 680 -1.22 -1.11 0.10
C THR A 680 -0.66 -2.53 0.25
N GLN A 681 -0.84 -3.17 1.41
CA GLN A 681 -0.49 -4.57 1.62
C GLN A 681 -1.41 -5.51 0.82
N ARG A 682 -2.71 -5.23 0.75
CA ARG A 682 -3.69 -6.07 0.05
C ARG A 682 -3.48 -6.10 -1.46
N PHE A 683 -3.05 -4.98 -2.03
CA PHE A 683 -2.85 -4.80 -3.47
C PHE A 683 -1.36 -4.80 -3.89
N ASP A 684 -0.43 -5.03 -2.95
CA ASP A 684 1.02 -5.05 -3.18
C ASP A 684 1.53 -3.75 -3.83
N LEU A 685 1.12 -2.61 -3.26
CA LEU A 685 1.42 -1.27 -3.74
C LEU A 685 2.49 -0.60 -2.87
N GLU A 686 3.41 0.13 -3.49
CA GLU A 686 4.31 1.04 -2.77
C GLU A 686 3.56 2.34 -2.46
N PRO A 687 3.34 2.72 -1.17
CA PRO A 687 2.54 3.88 -0.80
C PRO A 687 3.01 5.19 -1.43
N ASP A 688 4.32 5.33 -1.64
CA ASP A 688 4.92 6.56 -2.16
C ASP A 688 5.14 6.51 -3.68
N ALA A 689 4.66 5.45 -4.36
CA ALA A 689 4.66 5.41 -5.81
C ALA A 689 3.73 6.48 -6.40
N TRP A 690 4.22 7.14 -7.44
CA TRP A 690 3.43 8.09 -8.22
C TRP A 690 2.54 7.35 -9.20
N VAL A 691 1.27 7.72 -9.22
CA VAL A 691 0.27 7.15 -10.11
C VAL A 691 -0.50 8.27 -10.81
N ARG A 692 -1.04 7.94 -11.98
CA ARG A 692 -2.06 8.73 -12.67
C ARG A 692 -3.24 7.82 -12.99
N LEU A 693 -4.44 8.29 -12.71
CA LEU A 693 -5.67 7.63 -13.15
C LEU A 693 -6.05 8.13 -14.54
N VAL A 694 -6.40 7.22 -15.44
CA VAL A 694 -6.94 7.51 -16.76
C VAL A 694 -8.35 6.94 -16.80
N ALA A 695 -9.33 7.74 -17.19
CA ALA A 695 -10.71 7.30 -17.36
C ALA A 695 -11.06 7.26 -18.85
N ASP A 696 -11.94 6.34 -19.24
CA ASP A 696 -12.45 6.27 -20.61
C ASP A 696 -13.29 7.51 -20.98
N HIS A 697 -13.38 7.84 -22.27
CA HIS A 697 -14.07 9.04 -22.75
C HIS A 697 -15.53 9.10 -22.27
N GLY A 698 -15.87 10.15 -21.51
CA GLY A 698 -17.24 10.42 -21.03
C GLY A 698 -17.56 9.89 -19.63
N VAL A 699 -16.60 9.26 -18.93
CA VAL A 699 -16.77 8.82 -17.54
C VAL A 699 -16.49 9.99 -16.58
N SER A 700 -17.50 10.38 -15.80
CA SER A 700 -17.32 11.25 -14.63
C SER A 700 -16.79 10.43 -13.45
N SER A 701 -15.76 10.92 -12.76
CA SER A 701 -15.22 10.28 -11.56
C SER A 701 -14.87 11.35 -10.52
N PHE A 702 -15.14 11.08 -9.25
CA PHE A 702 -14.70 11.93 -8.14
C PHE A 702 -13.19 11.82 -7.87
N LEU A 703 -12.54 10.79 -8.43
CA LEU A 703 -11.12 10.55 -8.30
C LEU A 703 -10.33 11.51 -9.22
N PRO A 704 -9.07 11.83 -8.88
CA PRO A 704 -8.30 12.86 -9.58
C PRO A 704 -7.73 12.33 -10.92
N VAL A 705 -8.62 12.13 -11.90
CA VAL A 705 -8.29 11.62 -13.24
C VAL A 705 -7.37 12.60 -13.98
N GLY A 706 -6.32 12.09 -14.59
CA GLY A 706 -5.30 12.86 -15.31
C GLY A 706 -4.25 13.51 -14.41
N GLU A 707 -4.51 13.62 -13.11
CA GLU A 707 -3.58 14.20 -12.15
C GLU A 707 -2.52 13.20 -11.69
N ARG A 708 -1.36 13.74 -11.32
CA ARG A 708 -0.27 12.96 -10.74
C ARG A 708 -0.39 13.00 -9.22
N VAL A 709 -0.72 11.87 -8.61
CA VAL A 709 -0.86 11.71 -7.15
C VAL A 709 -0.05 10.51 -6.66
N THR A 710 0.27 10.44 -5.37
CA THR A 710 0.86 9.21 -4.80
C THR A 710 -0.25 8.23 -4.44
N VAL A 711 0.07 6.93 -4.42
CA VAL A 711 -0.86 5.89 -3.94
C VAL A 711 -1.40 6.23 -2.55
N ARG A 712 -0.55 6.72 -1.65
CA ARG A 712 -0.93 7.19 -0.31
C ARG A 712 -1.98 8.28 -0.35
N HIS A 713 -1.78 9.36 -1.12
CA HIS A 713 -2.75 10.46 -1.16
C HIS A 713 -4.07 10.04 -1.81
N LEU A 714 -4.00 9.21 -2.86
CA LEU A 714 -5.20 8.67 -3.50
C LEU A 714 -6.08 7.90 -2.51
N ILE A 715 -5.47 7.04 -1.68
CA ILE A 715 -6.18 6.24 -0.68
C ILE A 715 -6.57 7.06 0.56
N SER A 716 -5.73 8.00 0.97
CA SER A 716 -5.92 8.80 2.18
C SER A 716 -7.04 9.83 2.03
N ASP A 717 -7.08 10.52 0.89
CA ASP A 717 -7.77 11.81 0.79
C ASP A 717 -9.05 11.75 -0.05
N TYR A 718 -9.19 10.74 -0.91
CA TYR A 718 -10.27 10.69 -1.90
C TYR A 718 -11.34 9.64 -1.59
N VAL A 719 -11.00 8.52 -0.96
CA VAL A 719 -11.91 7.35 -0.85
C VAL A 719 -12.32 7.03 0.59
N GLU A 720 -13.55 6.59 0.80
CA GLU A 720 -14.03 6.07 2.10
C GLU A 720 -13.78 4.57 2.21
N LEU A 721 -12.84 4.15 3.07
CA LEU A 721 -12.42 2.74 3.20
C LEU A 721 -13.27 1.92 4.17
N GLN A 722 -14.09 2.58 5.00
CA GLN A 722 -14.85 1.93 6.07
C GLN A 722 -16.36 1.96 5.82
N GLY A 723 -16.78 2.31 4.60
CA GLY A 723 -18.16 2.14 4.15
C GLY A 723 -18.57 0.68 4.23
N VAL A 724 -19.82 0.41 4.62
CA VAL A 724 -20.37 -0.95 4.63
C VAL A 724 -20.47 -1.43 3.19
N ALA A 725 -19.97 -2.64 2.89
CA ALA A 725 -20.06 -3.19 1.55
C ALA A 725 -21.52 -3.46 1.16
N GLY A 726 -21.96 -2.86 0.07
CA GLY A 726 -23.27 -3.07 -0.52
C GLY A 726 -23.39 -4.44 -1.20
N ARG A 727 -24.62 -4.88 -1.48
CA ARG A 727 -24.85 -6.14 -2.22
C ARG A 727 -24.24 -6.11 -3.63
N ARG A 728 -24.26 -4.94 -4.30
CA ARG A 728 -23.60 -4.75 -5.59
C ARG A 728 -22.08 -4.88 -5.51
N ASP A 729 -21.46 -4.44 -4.41
CA ASP A 729 -20.03 -4.64 -4.18
C ASP A 729 -19.70 -6.13 -4.03
N ILE A 730 -20.56 -6.87 -3.32
CA ILE A 730 -20.43 -8.33 -3.16
C ILE A 730 -20.61 -9.05 -4.51
N GLU A 731 -21.58 -8.64 -5.34
CA GLU A 731 -21.74 -9.12 -6.71
C GLU A 731 -20.49 -8.84 -7.54
N ARG A 732 -19.88 -7.66 -7.40
CA ARG A 732 -18.62 -7.35 -8.07
C ARG A 732 -17.45 -8.21 -7.58
N LEU A 733 -17.34 -8.45 -6.28
CA LEU A 733 -16.35 -9.36 -5.73
C LEU A 733 -16.52 -10.79 -6.28
N LEU A 734 -17.77 -11.25 -6.50
CA LEU A 734 -18.07 -12.54 -7.09
C LEU A 734 -17.58 -12.67 -8.53
N GLU A 735 -17.67 -11.60 -9.33
CA GLU A 735 -17.12 -11.57 -10.71
C GLU A 735 -15.60 -11.79 -10.74
N HIS A 736 -14.89 -11.34 -9.70
CA HIS A 736 -13.45 -11.47 -9.55
C HIS A 736 -13.01 -12.60 -8.60
N THR A 737 -13.92 -13.54 -8.32
CA THR A 737 -13.67 -14.71 -7.47
C THR A 737 -13.81 -16.00 -8.27
N GLU A 738 -12.66 -16.60 -8.59
CA GLU A 738 -12.58 -17.85 -9.38
C GLU A 738 -12.83 -19.11 -8.51
N TYR A 739 -12.68 -19.01 -7.19
CA TYR A 739 -12.68 -20.17 -6.29
C TYR A 739 -14.08 -20.50 -5.76
N PRO A 740 -14.61 -21.73 -5.98
CA PRO A 740 -16.01 -22.07 -5.70
C PRO A 740 -16.44 -21.90 -4.24
N TRP A 741 -15.58 -22.21 -3.26
CA TRP A 741 -15.94 -22.09 -1.84
C TRP A 741 -15.99 -20.64 -1.36
N THR A 742 -15.09 -19.79 -1.87
CA THR A 742 -15.13 -18.34 -1.61
C THR A 742 -16.32 -17.72 -2.30
N ARG A 743 -16.60 -18.15 -3.53
CA ARG A 743 -17.79 -17.76 -4.28
C ARG A 743 -19.07 -18.11 -3.54
N ALA A 744 -19.22 -19.35 -3.06
CA ALA A 744 -20.39 -19.78 -2.29
C ALA A 744 -20.56 -19.02 -0.95
N ARG A 745 -19.46 -18.58 -0.32
CA ARG A 745 -19.50 -17.73 0.88
C ARG A 745 -20.00 -16.33 0.55
N LEU A 746 -19.45 -15.71 -0.48
CA LEU A 746 -19.87 -14.39 -0.95
C LEU A 746 -21.32 -14.40 -1.49
N GLU A 747 -21.73 -15.44 -2.23
CA GLU A 747 -23.10 -15.62 -2.71
C GLU A 747 -24.11 -15.72 -1.56
N ARG A 748 -23.73 -16.36 -0.44
CA ARG A 748 -24.59 -16.41 0.75
C ARG A 748 -24.82 -15.03 1.36
N LEU A 749 -23.86 -14.12 1.26
CA LEU A 749 -23.99 -12.75 1.78
C LEU A 749 -24.98 -11.91 0.94
N LEU A 750 -25.43 -12.38 -0.22
CA LEU A 750 -26.49 -11.71 -0.99
C LEU A 750 -27.90 -12.00 -0.44
N ASP A 751 -28.06 -13.05 0.36
CA ASP A 751 -29.34 -13.35 1.04
C ASP A 751 -29.72 -12.23 2.01
N GLY A 752 -30.99 -11.81 1.99
CA GLY A 752 -31.46 -10.62 2.70
C GLY A 752 -31.25 -10.67 4.22
N ASP A 753 -31.50 -11.81 4.86
CA ASP A 753 -31.33 -11.97 6.30
C ASP A 753 -29.86 -12.14 6.68
N THR A 754 -29.11 -12.90 5.87
CA THR A 754 -27.67 -13.11 6.08
C THR A 754 -26.88 -11.82 5.90
N TYR A 755 -27.15 -11.04 4.85
CA TYR A 755 -26.54 -9.72 4.62
C TYR A 755 -26.75 -8.80 5.83
N ARG A 756 -28.00 -8.72 6.32
CA ARG A 756 -28.35 -7.86 7.46
C ARG A 756 -27.59 -8.26 8.73
N ALA A 757 -27.49 -9.56 9.01
CA ALA A 757 -26.83 -10.06 10.21
C ALA A 757 -25.30 -10.01 10.13
N GLU A 758 -24.72 -10.38 8.99
CA GLU A 758 -23.29 -10.62 8.86
C GLU A 758 -22.49 -9.47 8.24
N VAL A 759 -23.13 -8.63 7.40
CA VAL A 759 -22.48 -7.50 6.73
C VAL A 759 -22.94 -6.18 7.34
N LEU A 760 -24.25 -5.90 7.33
CA LEU A 760 -24.81 -4.62 7.77
C LEU A 760 -24.65 -4.40 9.28
N ALA A 761 -25.12 -5.34 10.11
CA ALA A 761 -25.04 -5.21 11.57
C ALA A 761 -23.60 -5.20 12.10
N ARG A 762 -22.67 -5.84 11.39
CA ARG A 762 -21.25 -5.89 11.73
C ARG A 762 -20.41 -4.80 11.06
N ARG A 763 -21.02 -4.00 10.17
CA ARG A 763 -20.42 -2.93 9.39
C ARG A 763 -19.16 -3.36 8.61
N ILE A 764 -19.24 -4.52 7.96
CA ILE A 764 -18.12 -5.07 7.19
C ILE A 764 -17.91 -4.27 5.90
N SER A 765 -16.68 -3.80 5.64
CA SER A 765 -16.34 -3.05 4.43
C SER A 765 -15.89 -3.93 3.26
N VAL A 766 -15.76 -3.34 2.06
CA VAL A 766 -15.20 -4.02 0.88
C VAL A 766 -13.76 -4.49 1.14
N LEU A 767 -12.97 -3.67 1.86
CA LEU A 767 -11.60 -4.04 2.27
C LEU A 767 -11.60 -5.22 3.24
N ASP A 768 -12.51 -5.24 4.22
CA ASP A 768 -12.65 -6.34 5.17
C ASP A 768 -13.05 -7.65 4.45
N LEU A 769 -13.99 -7.58 3.49
CA LEU A 769 -14.37 -8.73 2.66
C LEU A 769 -13.18 -9.25 1.85
N LEU A 770 -12.38 -8.36 1.25
CA LEU A 770 -11.18 -8.73 0.49
C LEU A 770 -10.09 -9.38 1.34
N GLU A 771 -9.97 -9.02 2.62
CA GLU A 771 -9.05 -9.63 3.58
C GLU A 771 -9.56 -10.97 4.11
N MET A 772 -10.88 -11.07 4.39
CA MET A 772 -11.53 -12.33 4.79
C MET A 772 -11.58 -13.35 3.64
N HIS A 773 -11.53 -12.88 2.40
CA HIS A 773 -11.57 -13.69 1.18
C HIS A 773 -10.33 -13.43 0.30
N PRO A 774 -9.13 -13.85 0.75
CA PRO A 774 -7.87 -13.52 0.07
C PRO A 774 -7.75 -14.12 -1.34
N THR A 775 -8.61 -15.08 -1.70
CA THR A 775 -8.68 -15.68 -3.03
C THR A 775 -9.49 -14.86 -4.04
N CYS A 776 -10.23 -13.84 -3.61
CA CYS A 776 -10.83 -12.84 -4.51
C CYS A 776 -9.71 -11.97 -5.12
N ARG A 777 -9.60 -11.95 -6.45
CA ARG A 777 -8.53 -11.25 -7.19
C ARG A 777 -9.05 -9.99 -7.86
N LEU A 778 -9.66 -9.11 -7.06
CA LEU A 778 -10.13 -7.81 -7.50
C LEU A 778 -8.92 -6.92 -7.90
N PRO A 779 -8.89 -6.34 -9.12
CA PRO A 779 -7.89 -5.34 -9.50
C PRO A 779 -8.03 -4.06 -8.66
N PHE A 780 -6.95 -3.31 -8.48
CA PHE A 780 -6.95 -2.10 -7.65
C PHE A 780 -7.83 -0.99 -8.24
N GLU A 781 -7.83 -0.85 -9.56
CA GLU A 781 -8.69 0.07 -10.30
C GLU A 781 -10.18 -0.22 -10.09
N VAL A 782 -10.59 -1.49 -10.08
CA VAL A 782 -11.97 -1.88 -9.80
C VAL A 782 -12.30 -1.67 -8.33
N PHE A 783 -11.34 -1.90 -7.43
CA PHE A 783 -11.52 -1.57 -6.01
C PHE A 783 -11.81 -0.09 -5.81
N LEU A 784 -11.07 0.82 -6.46
CA LEU A 784 -11.31 2.26 -6.37
C LEU A 784 -12.70 2.67 -6.87
N GLU A 785 -13.24 1.98 -7.87
CA GLU A 785 -14.59 2.24 -8.40
C GLU A 785 -15.72 1.79 -7.46
N LEU A 786 -15.44 0.86 -6.54
CA LEU A 786 -16.40 0.41 -5.53
C LEU A 786 -16.44 1.32 -4.30
N LEU A 787 -15.49 2.24 -4.17
CA LEU A 787 -15.42 3.13 -3.02
C LEU A 787 -16.18 4.43 -3.28
N SER A 788 -16.89 4.88 -2.27
CA SER A 788 -17.51 6.21 -2.25
C SER A 788 -16.46 7.30 -1.97
N PRO A 789 -16.72 8.55 -2.38
CA PRO A 789 -15.88 9.67 -2.02
C PRO A 789 -15.85 9.87 -0.50
N LEU A 790 -14.70 10.31 -0.01
CA LEU A 790 -14.55 10.63 1.41
C LEU A 790 -15.39 11.87 1.76
N SER A 791 -16.53 11.67 2.41
CA SER A 791 -17.50 12.73 2.65
C SER A 791 -17.03 13.76 3.68
N PRO A 792 -17.30 15.06 3.50
CA PRO A 792 -17.10 16.05 4.54
C PRO A 792 -17.95 15.73 5.77
N ARG A 793 -17.38 15.87 6.96
CA ARG A 793 -18.11 15.75 8.22
C ARG A 793 -18.53 17.14 8.67
N TYR A 794 -19.83 17.32 8.87
CA TYR A 794 -20.42 18.61 9.25
C TYR A 794 -20.53 18.71 10.78
N TYR A 795 -19.94 19.77 11.33
CA TYR A 795 -19.98 20.07 12.75
C TYR A 795 -20.79 21.34 12.98
N SER A 796 -21.76 21.32 13.90
CA SER A 796 -22.51 22.54 14.25
C SER A 796 -21.56 23.59 14.85
N ILE A 797 -21.54 24.79 14.26
CA ILE A 797 -20.64 25.87 14.64
C ILE A 797 -21.04 26.39 16.03
N SER A 798 -20.14 26.24 17.01
CA SER A 798 -20.39 26.55 18.42
C SER A 798 -19.97 27.98 18.85
N SER A 799 -19.63 28.83 17.89
CA SER A 799 -19.33 30.26 18.10
C SER A 799 -20.47 31.15 17.59
N SER A 800 -20.49 32.42 17.98
CA SER A 800 -21.50 33.37 17.49
C SER A 800 -20.83 34.51 16.70
N PRO A 801 -21.27 34.80 15.47
CA PRO A 801 -20.73 35.89 14.67
C PRO A 801 -21.03 37.27 15.28
N ARG A 802 -22.00 37.35 16.22
CA ARG A 802 -22.30 38.58 16.98
C ARG A 802 -21.26 38.92 18.03
N VAL A 803 -20.44 37.94 18.41
CA VAL A 803 -19.35 38.10 19.38
C VAL A 803 -18.02 38.17 18.64
N GLN A 804 -17.83 37.33 17.61
CA GLN A 804 -16.60 37.27 16.80
C GLN A 804 -16.97 36.99 15.32
N PRO A 805 -17.22 38.01 14.49
CA PRO A 805 -17.79 37.87 13.15
C PRO A 805 -16.85 37.21 12.13
N ASP A 806 -15.54 37.21 12.40
CA ASP A 806 -14.48 36.78 11.50
C ASP A 806 -13.79 35.47 11.96
N ARG A 807 -14.31 34.82 13.01
CA ARG A 807 -13.67 33.66 13.65
C ARG A 807 -14.67 32.57 14.04
N CYS A 808 -14.28 31.32 13.85
CA CYS A 808 -14.85 30.16 14.53
C CYS A 808 -13.71 29.35 15.21
N SER A 809 -13.96 28.69 16.34
CA SER A 809 -12.89 28.19 17.22
C SER A 809 -12.79 26.66 17.33
N ILE A 810 -11.58 26.09 17.19
CA ILE A 810 -11.07 24.81 17.78
C ILE A 810 -9.62 25.05 18.28
N THR A 811 -8.74 24.07 18.64
CA THR A 811 -7.33 24.35 19.10
C THR A 811 -6.41 23.18 19.25
N VAL A 812 -5.09 23.39 19.00
CA VAL A 812 -4.11 22.35 19.38
C VAL A 812 -2.56 22.69 19.43
N GLY A 813 -1.79 21.97 20.31
CA GLY A 813 -0.35 21.95 20.81
C GLY A 813 0.86 21.84 19.84
N ALA A 814 1.94 21.04 19.97
CA ALA A 814 2.93 20.79 18.87
C ALA A 814 2.30 20.25 17.56
N LEU A 815 1.27 20.89 17.09
CA LEU A 815 -0.07 20.36 17.30
C LEU A 815 -0.26 19.08 18.24
N VAL A 816 0.70 18.64 19.07
CA VAL A 816 0.61 17.67 20.17
C VAL A 816 0.31 18.35 21.49
N GLY A 817 -0.93 18.20 21.92
CA GLY A 817 -1.44 18.37 23.28
C GLY A 817 -2.78 17.64 23.33
N GLU A 818 -3.37 17.43 24.52
CA GLU A 818 -4.74 16.91 24.62
C GLU A 818 -5.62 17.69 23.64
N ALA A 819 -6.18 16.99 22.64
CA ALA A 819 -7.02 17.63 21.64
C ALA A 819 -8.11 18.41 22.39
N ARG A 820 -8.42 19.67 22.02
CA ARG A 820 -9.46 20.43 22.74
C ARG A 820 -10.84 19.75 22.74
N SER A 821 -11.01 18.67 21.96
CA SER A 821 -12.12 17.72 21.98
C SER A 821 -12.14 16.71 23.15
N GLY A 822 -11.05 16.55 23.91
CA GLY A 822 -10.89 15.57 25.00
C GLY A 822 -10.37 14.18 24.58
N ASN A 823 -10.07 13.95 23.28
CA ASN A 823 -9.66 12.65 22.73
C ASN A 823 -8.25 12.70 22.11
N GLY A 824 -7.26 12.08 22.77
CA GLY A 824 -5.93 11.87 22.20
C GLY A 824 -5.08 13.14 22.04
N THR A 825 -4.08 13.08 21.15
CA THR A 825 -3.06 14.12 20.97
C THR A 825 -2.87 14.42 19.47
N PHE A 826 -2.90 15.67 19.02
CA PHE A 826 -2.83 16.02 17.58
C PHE A 826 -1.35 16.26 17.13
N HIS A 827 -0.94 16.49 15.86
CA HIS A 827 0.44 16.91 15.45
C HIS A 827 0.50 17.92 14.26
N GLY A 828 1.39 18.93 14.23
CA GLY A 828 1.42 19.99 13.19
C GLY A 828 2.31 19.70 11.96
N THR A 829 1.81 19.88 10.71
CA THR A 829 2.36 19.33 9.44
C THR A 829 3.85 19.58 9.16
N CYS A 830 4.28 20.82 8.86
CA CYS A 830 5.69 21.09 8.52
C CYS A 830 6.64 20.93 9.73
N SER A 831 6.17 21.29 10.93
CA SER A 831 6.93 21.13 12.17
C SER A 831 7.17 19.66 12.54
N SER A 832 6.19 18.79 12.34
CA SER A 832 6.33 17.35 12.62
C SER A 832 7.16 16.66 11.53
N TYR A 833 7.00 17.06 10.26
CA TYR A 833 7.84 16.59 9.16
C TYR A 833 9.33 16.87 9.40
N LEU A 834 9.70 18.09 9.83
CA LEU A 834 11.09 18.46 10.12
C LEU A 834 11.61 17.81 11.43
N PHE A 835 10.77 17.64 12.45
CA PHE A 835 11.13 16.93 13.69
C PHE A 835 11.44 15.44 13.48
N ALA A 836 10.86 14.84 12.44
CA ALA A 836 11.06 13.43 12.09
C ALA A 836 12.33 13.17 11.23
N GLN A 837 13.08 14.22 10.85
CA GLN A 837 14.27 14.05 10.01
C GLN A 837 15.54 13.79 10.82
N GLU A 838 16.37 12.86 10.34
CA GLU A 838 17.65 12.50 10.96
C GLU A 838 18.86 13.08 10.21
N VAL A 839 20.01 13.15 10.90
CA VAL A 839 21.29 13.54 10.28
C VAL A 839 21.59 12.63 9.09
N GLY A 840 21.92 13.22 7.95
CA GLY A 840 22.22 12.52 6.70
C GLY A 840 21.07 12.51 5.67
N ARG A 841 19.83 12.84 6.07
CA ARG A 841 18.69 12.94 5.15
C ARG A 841 18.74 14.20 4.29
N VAL A 842 18.10 14.16 3.12
CA VAL A 842 18.02 15.26 2.15
C VAL A 842 16.62 15.87 2.18
N VAL A 843 16.55 17.19 2.34
CA VAL A 843 15.33 18.00 2.23
C VAL A 843 15.42 18.90 1.00
N HIS A 844 14.30 19.17 0.34
CA HIS A 844 14.26 20.10 -0.80
C HIS A 844 13.84 21.48 -0.30
N ALA A 845 14.71 22.48 -0.51
CA ALA A 845 14.48 23.85 -0.05
C ALA A 845 15.06 24.85 -1.06
N PHE A 846 14.57 26.09 -1.02
CA PHE A 846 15.08 27.20 -1.82
C PHE A 846 15.33 28.42 -0.94
N VAL A 847 16.29 29.25 -1.34
CA VAL A 847 16.53 30.56 -0.72
C VAL A 847 15.91 31.61 -1.62
N ARG A 848 14.96 32.39 -1.09
CA ARG A 848 14.29 33.46 -1.82
C ARG A 848 14.77 34.81 -1.32
N ASP A 849 15.29 35.65 -2.21
CA ASP A 849 15.50 37.06 -1.89
C ASP A 849 14.13 37.73 -1.80
N THR A 850 13.74 38.12 -0.59
CA THR A 850 12.43 38.75 -0.32
C THR A 850 12.43 40.24 -0.63
N ALA A 851 13.55 40.81 -1.10
CA ALA A 851 13.77 42.26 -1.17
C ALA A 851 13.50 43.00 0.16
N SER A 852 13.51 42.25 1.28
CA SER A 852 13.23 42.78 2.61
C SER A 852 14.25 43.85 3.00
N SER A 853 13.75 44.97 3.54
CA SER A 853 14.55 46.03 4.15
C SER A 853 15.10 45.65 5.53
N PHE A 854 14.77 44.47 6.05
CA PHE A 854 15.22 43.97 7.36
C PHE A 854 16.68 43.48 7.31
N ARG A 855 17.61 44.41 7.13
CA ARG A 855 19.07 44.16 7.08
C ARG A 855 19.78 45.14 7.99
N LEU A 856 20.95 44.77 8.51
CA LEU A 856 21.80 45.70 9.26
C LEU A 856 22.16 46.92 8.40
N PRO A 857 22.37 48.11 9.00
CA PRO A 857 22.90 49.26 8.29
C PRO A 857 24.29 48.93 7.75
N SER A 858 24.57 49.35 6.51
CA SER A 858 25.91 49.19 5.91
C SER A 858 26.96 50.11 6.57
N ASP A 859 26.53 51.22 7.15
CA ASP A 859 27.37 52.16 7.88
C ASP A 859 27.48 51.74 9.37
N PRO A 860 28.69 51.37 9.85
CA PRO A 860 28.88 50.91 11.22
C PRO A 860 28.71 52.01 12.27
N SER A 861 28.66 53.28 11.87
CA SER A 861 28.41 54.42 12.76
C SER A 861 26.93 54.60 13.14
N VAL A 862 26.01 53.86 12.49
CA VAL A 862 24.59 53.89 12.77
C VAL A 862 24.26 53.00 13.99
N PRO A 863 23.69 53.54 15.07
CA PRO A 863 23.23 52.74 16.21
C PRO A 863 22.12 51.76 15.82
N VAL A 864 22.04 50.61 16.49
CA VAL A 864 21.01 49.59 16.24
C VAL A 864 20.30 49.21 17.54
N VAL A 865 18.96 49.22 17.52
CA VAL A 865 18.12 48.73 18.61
C VAL A 865 17.33 47.53 18.10
N MET A 866 17.50 46.36 18.71
CA MET A 866 16.82 45.13 18.34
C MET A 866 15.89 44.71 19.47
N VAL A 867 14.65 44.34 19.15
CA VAL A 867 13.65 43.91 20.12
C VAL A 867 13.05 42.58 19.68
N ALA A 868 13.28 41.54 20.47
CA ALA A 868 12.85 40.18 20.18
C ALA A 868 12.17 39.51 21.36
N ALA A 869 11.18 38.67 21.09
CA ALA A 869 10.61 37.75 22.07
C ALA A 869 10.53 36.33 21.49
N GLY A 870 10.94 35.32 22.28
CA GLY A 870 10.94 33.92 21.86
C GLY A 870 11.70 33.70 20.55
N THR A 871 11.06 33.04 19.58
CA THR A 871 11.65 32.77 18.25
C THR A 871 11.94 34.02 17.41
N GLY A 872 11.45 35.19 17.83
CA GLY A 872 11.85 36.52 17.34
C GLY A 872 13.36 36.80 17.40
N LEU A 873 14.11 36.02 18.18
CA LEU A 873 15.56 36.15 18.29
C LEU A 873 16.32 35.71 17.02
N ALA A 874 15.68 34.90 16.15
CA ALA A 874 16.34 34.23 15.03
C ALA A 874 17.16 35.17 14.10
N PRO A 875 16.59 36.25 13.53
CA PRO A 875 17.37 37.14 12.67
C PRO A 875 18.45 37.90 13.44
N PHE A 876 18.22 38.24 14.71
CA PHE A 876 19.19 38.97 15.52
C PHE A 876 20.40 38.14 15.91
N ARG A 877 20.26 36.82 16.08
CA ARG A 877 21.44 35.94 16.20
C ARG A 877 22.35 36.07 14.97
N GLY A 878 21.77 36.10 13.76
CA GLY A 878 22.53 36.35 12.53
C GLY A 878 23.20 37.73 12.53
N PHE A 879 22.48 38.79 12.92
CA PHE A 879 23.05 40.14 13.02
C PHE A 879 24.21 40.23 14.01
N LEU A 880 24.11 39.57 15.17
CA LEU A 880 25.19 39.53 16.15
C LEU A 880 26.41 38.75 15.61
N GLN A 881 26.20 37.64 14.88
CA GLN A 881 27.30 36.90 14.24
C GLN A 881 28.07 37.75 13.23
N ASP A 882 27.34 38.44 12.34
CA ASP A 882 27.95 39.32 11.34
C ASP A 882 28.73 40.46 12.00
N ARG A 883 28.15 41.12 13.01
CA ARG A 883 28.84 42.19 13.76
C ARG A 883 30.04 41.68 14.54
N ALA A 884 29.95 40.52 15.20
CA ALA A 884 31.06 39.91 15.92
C ALA A 884 32.21 39.51 14.97
N ALA A 885 31.90 39.06 13.75
CA ALA A 885 32.90 38.80 12.72
C ALA A 885 33.56 40.10 12.25
N ALA A 886 32.78 41.15 11.97
CA ALA A 886 33.28 42.45 11.53
C ALA A 886 34.13 43.16 12.61
N ARG A 887 33.76 43.07 13.90
CA ARG A 887 34.58 43.59 15.02
C ARG A 887 35.91 42.85 15.15
N ARG A 888 35.91 41.52 14.99
CA ARG A 888 37.15 40.72 14.93
C ARG A 888 38.04 41.14 13.75
N ALA A 889 37.45 41.61 12.65
CA ALA A 889 38.15 42.15 11.50
C ALA A 889 38.57 43.63 11.65
N GLY A 890 38.28 44.28 12.79
CA GLY A 890 38.72 45.64 13.11
C GLY A 890 37.70 46.76 12.89
N THR A 891 36.45 46.44 12.54
CA THR A 891 35.38 47.44 12.43
C THR A 891 34.89 47.86 13.82
N ASP A 892 34.95 49.15 14.13
CA ASP A 892 34.30 49.70 15.32
C ASP A 892 32.86 50.11 14.99
N PHE A 893 31.93 49.79 15.88
CA PHE A 893 30.51 50.04 15.68
C PHE A 893 29.97 50.98 16.75
N ALA A 894 28.98 51.79 16.37
CA ALA A 894 28.23 52.60 17.30
C ALA A 894 27.49 51.75 18.36
N PRO A 895 27.19 52.32 19.54
CA PRO A 895 26.45 51.64 20.60
C PRO A 895 25.15 51.03 20.08
N SER A 896 24.85 49.81 20.52
CA SER A 896 23.69 49.04 20.04
C SER A 896 23.12 48.22 21.18
N LEU A 897 21.81 47.96 21.12
CA LEU A 897 21.04 47.32 22.18
C LEU A 897 20.20 46.18 21.61
N LEU A 898 20.18 45.04 22.31
CA LEU A 898 19.25 43.93 22.08
C LEU A 898 18.39 43.74 23.34
N LEU A 899 17.08 43.90 23.18
CA LEU A 899 16.08 43.55 24.18
C LEU A 899 15.51 42.17 23.84
N PHE A 900 15.73 41.17 24.70
CA PHE A 900 15.26 39.80 24.47
C PHE A 900 14.29 39.33 25.56
N GLY A 901 13.10 38.86 25.16
CA GLY A 901 12.09 38.34 26.07
C GLY A 901 11.90 36.82 26.02
N CYS A 902 11.88 36.18 27.19
CA CYS A 902 11.46 34.78 27.36
C CYS A 902 10.65 34.58 28.66
N ARG A 903 10.22 33.35 28.96
CA ARG A 903 9.43 33.04 30.16
C ARG A 903 10.32 32.94 31.39
N HIS A 904 11.33 32.08 31.32
CA HIS A 904 12.22 31.82 32.44
C HIS A 904 13.64 31.59 31.92
N PRO A 905 14.65 32.22 32.55
CA PRO A 905 16.03 32.15 32.05
C PRO A 905 16.51 30.69 31.95
N GLN A 906 16.10 29.81 32.86
CA GLN A 906 16.53 28.39 32.86
C GLN A 906 15.65 27.44 32.03
N SER A 907 14.65 27.94 31.31
CA SER A 907 13.67 27.09 30.62
C SER A 907 13.56 27.35 29.13
N ASP A 908 13.51 28.62 28.71
CA ASP A 908 13.29 29.01 27.32
C ASP A 908 14.12 30.23 26.88
N GLU A 909 15.24 30.47 27.56
CA GLU A 909 16.27 31.41 27.09
C GLU A 909 17.05 30.78 25.94
N LEU A 910 16.59 31.06 24.73
CA LEU A 910 17.17 30.55 23.50
C LEU A 910 18.65 30.96 23.38
N TYR A 911 19.52 29.98 23.10
CA TYR A 911 20.97 30.18 23.00
C TYR A 911 21.62 30.71 24.29
N ARG A 912 21.07 30.38 25.46
CA ARG A 912 21.67 30.72 26.76
C ARG A 912 23.18 30.47 26.79
N GLY A 913 23.92 31.44 27.35
CA GLY A 913 25.38 31.43 27.43
C GLY A 913 26.06 31.82 26.11
N GLU A 914 25.63 31.24 24.99
CA GLU A 914 26.11 31.64 23.66
C GLU A 914 25.68 33.07 23.31
N LEU A 915 24.44 33.44 23.58
CA LEU A 915 23.87 34.74 23.21
C LEU A 915 24.58 35.90 23.92
N GLU A 916 24.94 35.72 25.19
CA GLU A 916 25.66 36.72 25.97
C GLU A 916 27.09 36.92 25.42
N GLN A 917 27.81 35.82 25.19
CA GLN A 917 29.15 35.84 24.57
C GLN A 917 29.12 36.46 23.17
N LEU A 918 28.08 36.14 22.40
CA LEU A 918 27.92 36.63 21.03
C LEU A 918 27.55 38.12 21.02
N ALA A 919 26.69 38.58 21.93
CA ALA A 919 26.35 39.99 22.08
C ALA A 919 27.57 40.82 22.52
N GLU A 920 28.36 40.31 23.47
CA GLU A 920 29.63 40.93 23.88
C GLU A 920 30.61 41.03 22.70
N ALA A 921 30.81 39.93 21.97
CA ALA A 921 31.68 39.90 20.79
C ALA A 921 31.19 40.86 19.68
N ALA A 922 29.87 41.06 19.56
CA ALA A 922 29.24 42.00 18.64
C ALA A 922 29.23 43.45 19.14
N GLY A 923 29.65 43.71 20.37
CA GLY A 923 29.58 45.03 21.02
C GLY A 923 28.14 45.53 21.18
N VAL A 924 27.21 44.63 21.46
CA VAL A 924 25.79 44.92 21.65
C VAL A 924 25.44 44.68 23.11
N GLN A 925 24.82 45.67 23.75
CA GLN A 925 24.28 45.50 25.09
C GLN A 925 23.07 44.57 25.04
N LEU A 926 23.07 43.49 25.80
CA LEU A 926 21.92 42.59 25.94
C LEU A 926 21.13 42.94 27.20
N ALA A 927 19.82 43.09 27.09
CA ALA A 927 18.93 43.20 28.23
C ALA A 927 17.75 42.24 28.11
N CYS A 928 17.59 41.37 29.11
CA CYS A 928 16.57 40.33 29.09
C CYS A 928 15.30 40.73 29.88
N ALA A 929 14.16 40.31 29.36
CA ALA A 929 12.84 40.42 29.98
C ALA A 929 12.31 39.02 30.30
N TYR A 930 12.05 38.74 31.57
CA TYR A 930 11.57 37.44 32.02
C TYR A 930 10.14 37.54 32.52
N SER A 931 9.23 36.87 31.82
CA SER A 931 7.79 37.01 32.07
C SER A 931 7.25 36.06 33.15
N ARG A 932 8.00 35.04 33.56
CA ARG A 932 7.55 33.96 34.46
C ARG A 932 8.66 33.45 35.41
N VAL A 933 9.29 34.36 36.14
CA VAL A 933 10.16 33.99 37.28
C VAL A 933 9.33 33.99 38.56
N PRO A 934 9.33 32.89 39.34
CA PRO A 934 8.64 32.85 40.63
C PRO A 934 9.05 34.03 41.52
N ASP A 935 8.08 34.59 42.25
CA ASP A 935 8.26 35.68 43.22
C ASP A 935 8.78 37.02 42.66
N LEU A 936 8.88 37.17 41.33
CA LEU A 936 9.22 38.43 40.65
C LEU A 936 8.06 38.95 39.80
N PRO A 937 7.94 40.29 39.60
CA PRO A 937 6.97 40.85 38.68
C PRO A 937 7.21 40.36 37.25
N ARG A 938 6.14 40.22 36.47
CA ARG A 938 6.25 39.84 35.06
C ARG A 938 6.87 41.00 34.27
N VAL A 939 7.94 40.72 33.55
CA VAL A 939 8.62 41.72 32.72
C VAL A 939 8.61 41.24 31.27
N TYR A 940 8.06 42.06 30.38
CA TYR A 940 8.11 41.91 28.94
C TYR A 940 9.09 42.88 28.30
N VAL A 941 9.33 42.73 26.99
CA VAL A 941 10.32 43.55 26.27
C VAL A 941 9.93 45.02 26.24
N GLN A 942 8.64 45.35 26.19
CA GLN A 942 8.16 46.72 26.27
C GLN A 942 8.38 47.35 27.67
N ASP A 943 8.33 46.56 28.74
CA ASP A 943 8.64 47.05 30.09
C ASP A 943 10.13 47.38 30.22
N ARG A 944 10.99 46.55 29.61
CA ARG A 944 12.43 46.84 29.51
C ARG A 944 12.72 48.03 28.61
N LEU A 945 11.98 48.17 27.51
CA LEU A 945 12.07 49.32 26.61
C LEU A 945 11.74 50.62 27.34
N GLN A 946 10.64 50.65 28.12
CA GLN A 946 10.27 51.79 28.95
C GLN A 946 11.37 52.13 29.97
N ALA A 947 11.90 51.13 30.68
CA ALA A 947 12.95 51.33 31.68
C ALA A 947 14.26 51.86 31.06
N MET A 948 14.53 51.55 29.80
CA MET A 948 15.69 52.01 29.04
C MET A 948 15.37 53.20 28.12
N GLY A 949 14.19 53.81 28.25
CA GLY A 949 13.62 54.72 27.26
C GLY A 949 14.51 55.90 26.91
N ALA A 950 15.16 56.54 27.88
CA ALA A 950 16.10 57.64 27.62
C ALA A 950 17.31 57.21 26.78
N HIS A 951 17.84 56.01 27.03
CA HIS A 951 18.94 55.48 26.25
C HIS A 951 18.50 55.11 24.83
N VAL A 952 17.34 54.47 24.69
CA VAL A 952 16.79 54.12 23.38
C VAL A 952 16.49 55.37 22.55
N MET A 953 15.94 56.42 23.15
CA MET A 953 15.70 57.69 22.45
C MET A 953 17.00 58.36 22.00
N ASP A 954 18.05 58.39 22.82
CA ASP A 954 19.38 58.90 22.42
C ASP A 954 19.96 58.13 21.22
N LEU A 955 19.83 56.80 21.19
CA LEU A 955 20.28 56.00 20.04
C LEU A 955 19.49 56.34 18.76
N LEU A 956 18.17 56.56 18.87
CA LEU A 956 17.33 56.93 17.74
C LEU A 956 17.58 58.37 17.27
N GLU A 957 17.85 59.31 18.16
CA GLU A 957 18.17 60.71 17.81
C GLU A 957 19.50 60.83 17.07
N ARG A 958 20.44 59.92 17.33
CA ARG A 958 21.73 59.80 16.60
C ARG A 958 21.62 59.16 15.22
N GLY A 959 20.40 58.95 14.72
CA GLY A 959 20.18 58.31 13.42
C GLY A 959 20.03 56.79 13.48
N GLY A 960 19.89 56.19 14.68
CA GLY A 960 19.79 54.74 14.84
C GLY A 960 18.58 54.09 14.19
N ALA A 961 18.69 52.79 13.89
CA ALA A 961 17.61 51.96 13.34
C ALA A 961 17.08 50.99 14.40
N LEU A 962 15.76 50.79 14.42
CA LEU A 962 15.05 49.91 15.34
C LEU A 962 14.42 48.74 14.59
N TYR A 963 14.71 47.54 15.06
CA TYR A 963 14.26 46.28 14.52
C TYR A 963 13.39 45.55 15.53
N VAL A 964 12.20 45.12 15.12
CA VAL A 964 11.30 44.34 15.95
C VAL A 964 11.02 43.00 15.27
N CYS A 965 11.25 41.90 15.99
CA CYS A 965 11.00 40.56 15.46
C CYS A 965 10.30 39.67 16.49
N GLY A 966 9.23 38.98 16.07
CA GLY A 966 8.44 38.11 16.92
C GLY A 966 6.94 38.21 16.67
N ALA A 967 6.14 38.07 17.74
CA ALA A 967 4.68 38.15 17.65
C ALA A 967 4.19 39.56 17.29
N ALA A 968 3.18 39.67 16.43
CA ALA A 968 2.56 40.96 16.07
C ALA A 968 2.11 41.77 17.30
N ALA A 969 1.47 41.11 18.29
CA ALA A 969 1.04 41.76 19.54
C ALA A 969 2.21 42.33 20.37
N MET A 970 3.40 41.73 20.26
CA MET A 970 4.60 42.27 20.91
C MET A 970 5.06 43.55 20.19
N ALA A 971 5.05 43.55 18.86
CA ALA A 971 5.42 44.72 18.08
C ALA A 971 4.47 45.92 18.29
N ASP A 972 3.17 45.68 18.43
CA ASP A 972 2.21 46.72 18.80
C ASP A 972 2.51 47.32 20.18
N GLY A 973 2.85 46.46 21.16
CA GLY A 973 3.27 46.89 22.49
C GLY A 973 4.54 47.74 22.46
N VAL A 974 5.54 47.35 21.67
CA VAL A 974 6.77 48.12 21.45
C VAL A 974 6.47 49.46 20.79
N ARG A 975 5.60 49.48 19.77
CA ARG A 975 5.17 50.70 19.07
C ARG A 975 4.51 51.70 20.02
N SER A 976 3.52 51.25 20.81
CA SER A 976 2.82 52.11 21.78
C SER A 976 3.80 52.71 22.78
N THR A 977 4.69 51.88 23.32
CA THR A 977 5.69 52.30 24.30
C THR A 977 6.63 53.37 23.73
N LEU A 978 7.00 53.29 22.45
CA LEU A 978 7.83 54.32 21.83
C LEU A 978 7.12 55.66 21.66
N LEU A 979 5.84 55.65 21.30
CA LEU A 979 5.04 56.87 21.19
C LEU A 979 4.90 57.54 22.56
N ASP A 980 4.60 56.75 23.59
CA ASP A 980 4.49 57.22 24.97
C ASP A 980 5.82 57.83 25.46
N LEU A 981 6.94 57.12 25.25
CA LEU A 981 8.28 57.61 25.59
C LEU A 981 8.63 58.91 24.86
N ARG A 982 8.23 59.04 23.58
CA ARG A 982 8.51 60.24 22.78
C ARG A 982 7.75 61.44 23.34
N SER A 983 6.46 61.27 23.63
CA SER A 983 5.65 62.33 24.25
C SER A 983 6.14 62.71 25.65
N GLU A 984 6.51 61.74 26.48
CA GLU A 984 6.98 61.98 27.85
C GLU A 984 8.35 62.67 27.91
N LEU A 985 9.32 62.22 27.09
CA LEU A 985 10.70 62.69 27.16
C LEU A 985 10.96 63.94 26.32
N CYS A 986 10.24 64.11 25.21
CA CYS A 986 10.44 65.25 24.29
C CYS A 986 9.36 66.34 24.47
N GLY A 987 8.32 66.11 25.26
CA GLY A 987 7.21 67.05 25.47
C GLY A 987 6.33 67.25 24.23
N GLU A 988 6.38 66.32 23.28
CA GLU A 988 5.66 66.33 22.01
C GLU A 988 4.22 65.86 22.18
N LYS A 989 3.28 66.41 21.41
CA LYS A 989 1.88 65.93 21.41
C LYS A 989 1.81 64.57 20.72
N ALA A 990 0.76 63.80 21.01
CA ALA A 990 0.57 62.47 20.41
C ALA A 990 0.60 62.50 18.85
N GLU A 991 0.09 63.56 18.23
CA GLU A 991 0.14 63.74 16.78
C GLU A 991 1.58 63.93 16.24
N ASP A 992 2.43 64.63 16.99
CA ASP A 992 3.82 64.87 16.62
C ASP A 992 4.66 63.59 16.79
N ALA A 993 4.42 62.81 17.85
CA ALA A 993 5.07 61.53 18.09
C ALA A 993 4.71 60.48 17.01
N GLU A 994 3.46 60.49 16.55
CA GLU A 994 2.99 59.63 15.46
C GLU A 994 3.66 60.00 14.13
N ALA A 995 3.75 61.29 13.82
CA ALA A 995 4.47 61.78 12.64
C ALA A 995 5.96 61.41 12.67
N TRP A 996 6.60 61.46 13.84
CA TRP A 996 7.98 61.02 14.02
C TRP A 996 8.18 59.53 13.71
N LEU A 997 7.31 58.66 14.24
CA LEU A 997 7.41 57.22 13.98
C LEU A 997 7.13 56.91 12.50
N GLN A 998 6.20 57.63 11.87
CA GLN A 998 5.95 57.53 10.45
C GLN A 998 7.22 57.92 9.65
N GLN A 999 7.89 59.01 10.01
CA GLN A 999 9.15 59.41 9.39
C GLN A 999 10.24 58.34 9.56
N LEU A 1000 10.37 57.72 10.74
CA LEU A 1000 11.31 56.60 10.92
C LEU A 1000 11.00 55.41 10.02
N THR A 1001 9.72 55.15 9.76
CA THR A 1001 9.29 54.07 8.87
C THR A 1001 9.64 54.40 7.42
N GLU A 1002 9.38 55.64 6.99
CA GLU A 1002 9.73 56.15 5.64
C GLU A 1002 11.25 56.13 5.41
N ASP A 1003 12.02 56.49 6.43
CA ASP A 1003 13.49 56.47 6.42
C ASP A 1003 14.08 55.04 6.52
N ARG A 1004 13.23 54.00 6.61
CA ARG A 1004 13.62 52.59 6.80
C ARG A 1004 14.42 52.34 8.09
N ARG A 1005 14.12 53.12 9.12
CA ARG A 1005 14.73 53.05 10.47
C ARG A 1005 13.80 52.44 11.50
N TRP A 1006 12.54 52.17 11.16
CA TRP A 1006 11.64 51.29 11.89
C TRP A 1006 11.34 50.06 11.01
N LEU A 1007 11.88 48.91 11.41
CA LEU A 1007 11.88 47.68 10.62
C LEU A 1007 11.25 46.55 11.42
N VAL A 1008 10.28 45.87 10.84
CA VAL A 1008 9.48 44.86 11.54
C VAL A 1008 9.46 43.58 10.74
N ASP A 1009 9.77 42.46 11.40
CA ASP A 1009 9.69 41.10 10.87
C ASP A 1009 8.86 40.24 11.84
N VAL A 1010 7.54 40.32 11.69
CA VAL A 1010 6.58 39.75 12.64
C VAL A 1010 5.62 38.76 11.99
N TRP A 1011 5.16 37.82 12.78
CA TRP A 1011 4.18 36.81 12.37
C TRP A 1011 3.04 36.72 13.39
N ALA A 1012 1.91 36.20 12.94
CA ALA A 1012 0.80 35.86 13.83
C ALA A 1012 1.23 34.71 14.76
N THR A 1013 0.87 34.79 16.04
CA THR A 1013 1.06 33.67 16.98
C THR A 1013 0.10 32.54 16.62
N GLY A 1014 0.64 31.39 16.22
CA GLY A 1014 -0.11 30.13 15.99
C GLY A 1014 -0.37 29.37 17.29
#